data_AF-A0A0F9J700-F1
#
_entry.id   AF-A0A0F9J700-F1
#
_cell.length_a   1.000
_cell.length_b   1.000
_cell.length_c   1.000
_cell.angle_alpha   90.00
_cell.angle_beta   90.00
_cell.angle_gamma   90.00
#
_symmetry.space_group_name_H-M   'P 1'
#
loop_
_entity.id
_entity.type
_entity.pdbx_description
1 polymer ?
#
loop_
_entity_poly.entity_id
_entity_poly.type
_entity_poly.pdbx_seq_one_letter_code
_entity_poly.pdbx_strand_id
1 'polypeptide(L)'
;NNTDTEITKSGYLFENEILEFKIASGTYIFEYLVEGESIYENFTFSFASNQIFVLNRSKIVFLAYINQMGEHLFFNDYKTYLNDTLIYENIFYREIGDIIGIEIKDLYNVSIKNQTYTVVSGENYVPVVLTLYSLKVMSQQLVFNHVNITRDPMYYTSSYYWSEWIAPSEIIDFRLFAGYYVINITNYEDGGWTEYDYTLNGDDVILIGSNNTIYNVLVNLANVNTTIGNQITNVEINITNQNSAINNTVINIEINLSNVNSTLGTLLTNIGVDIVNVNTTIVNQLTALGVNITNINSTIYNQILSLEVDISNINTSIINQITALGVNVTNINTTLVNQILSIGVNITNINSTIVDQILLVIADISNVNSSIINQTLVIISDISNINTTIVNQMLALGVNITNINATIYNQILSLSVDLSNVNSSIYNLLLNVGINITNIENDIGTLYMFTNNSFINLNNVMNNSFIYMENNIISINQSISNLVIGVSNDVYLINGTISTLITQLSANLFLLNVSINSTLFAINNTVNIIGSNITSNYILLNNSFTFTNTNINDSRLAIINNILLINNTISTLISEVYSAVYLINNSIYTAVIDLGAYLSLVNNTINGNLSIVIKMNDFLTELYQMTMFSDMLNWTNIGLNISLLTSQIDAWEFINNYKNESIRVMLRYNDLIENLTVSAQNTIEQFLPKSGVEYRLWSEDLQRYISNWTDLPENRTVDFGFFETDVPYDPEPLMTTNTITLAIIIMIAVFYSIITHLYYRMREKRNLIPKDTRSRYRNKKNKGGVYDIRP
;
A
#
# COMPACT_ATOMS: atom_id res chain seq x y z
N ASN A 1 3.06 -49.60 -19.95
CA ASN A 1 4.16 -48.84 -19.30
C ASN A 1 4.76 -47.88 -20.30
N ASN A 2 4.31 -46.62 -20.23
CA ASN A 2 5.13 -45.42 -20.40
C ASN A 2 4.19 -44.26 -20.04
N THR A 3 4.47 -43.61 -18.91
CA THR A 3 3.67 -42.51 -18.35
C THR A 3 4.62 -41.34 -18.10
N ASP A 4 5.19 -40.83 -19.19
CA ASP A 4 5.98 -39.61 -19.18
C ASP A 4 5.13 -38.53 -19.88
N THR A 5 4.47 -37.69 -19.07
CA THR A 5 3.64 -36.57 -19.53
C THR A 5 4.10 -35.21 -18.99
N GLU A 6 5.30 -35.15 -18.42
CA GLU A 6 5.98 -33.88 -18.13
C GLU A 6 6.79 -33.42 -19.34
N ILE A 7 6.27 -32.40 -20.04
CA ILE A 7 7.02 -31.70 -21.10
C ILE A 7 7.79 -30.55 -20.44
N THR A 8 8.93 -30.89 -19.81
CA THR A 8 9.84 -29.88 -19.27
C THR A 8 10.53 -29.13 -20.40
N LYS A 9 10.33 -27.82 -20.50
CA LYS A 9 11.11 -26.93 -21.37
C LYS A 9 12.01 -26.04 -20.50
N SER A 10 13.31 -26.09 -20.77
CA SER A 10 14.34 -25.35 -20.04
C SER A 10 15.18 -24.50 -20.98
N GLY A 11 15.65 -23.35 -20.50
CA GLY A 11 16.60 -22.49 -21.20
C GLY A 11 17.30 -21.55 -20.21
N TYR A 12 18.45 -21.03 -20.61
CA TYR A 12 19.12 -19.97 -19.86
C TYR A 12 18.55 -18.62 -20.29
N LEU A 13 18.28 -17.74 -19.32
CA LEU A 13 17.81 -16.37 -19.55
C LEU A 13 18.92 -15.42 -19.11
N PHE A 14 19.57 -14.75 -20.07
CA PHE A 14 20.59 -13.75 -19.78
C PHE A 14 19.99 -12.34 -19.62
N GLU A 15 20.77 -11.42 -19.05
CA GLU A 15 20.32 -10.05 -18.79
C GLU A 15 19.91 -9.33 -20.09
N ASN A 16 18.69 -8.79 -20.12
CA ASN A 16 18.03 -8.17 -21.28
C ASN A 16 17.60 -9.11 -22.43
N GLU A 17 17.67 -10.43 -22.26
CA GLU A 17 17.09 -11.37 -23.23
C GLU A 17 15.59 -11.66 -22.96
N ILE A 18 14.90 -12.19 -23.97
CA ILE A 18 13.53 -12.70 -23.85
C ILE A 18 13.56 -14.18 -24.21
N LEU A 19 13.26 -15.04 -23.25
CA LEU A 19 13.18 -16.49 -23.45
C LEU A 19 11.75 -16.88 -23.82
N GLU A 20 11.51 -17.11 -25.11
CA GLU A 20 10.18 -17.45 -25.65
C GLU A 20 9.92 -18.97 -25.59
N PHE A 21 8.92 -19.39 -24.79
CA PHE A 21 8.45 -20.77 -24.76
C PHE A 21 7.07 -20.89 -25.41
N LYS A 22 7.00 -21.56 -26.56
CA LYS A 22 5.74 -21.98 -27.17
C LYS A 22 5.18 -23.19 -26.43
N ILE A 23 4.25 -22.95 -25.51
CA ILE A 23 3.54 -23.97 -24.71
C ILE A 23 2.04 -23.85 -24.98
N ALA A 24 1.30 -24.94 -24.76
CA ALA A 24 -0.15 -24.96 -24.95
C ALA A 24 -0.86 -24.11 -23.87
N SER A 25 -2.17 -23.94 -23.98
CA SER A 25 -2.96 -23.37 -22.88
C SER A 25 -3.05 -24.37 -21.72
N GLY A 26 -2.74 -23.95 -20.50
CA GLY A 26 -2.72 -24.84 -19.35
C GLY A 26 -2.15 -24.20 -18.09
N THR A 27 -2.20 -24.93 -16.98
CA THR A 27 -1.52 -24.56 -15.74
C THR A 27 -0.12 -25.15 -15.75
N TYR A 28 0.89 -24.28 -15.70
CA TYR A 28 2.30 -24.65 -15.73
C TYR A 28 2.97 -24.23 -14.43
N ILE A 29 3.94 -25.03 -14.00
CA ILE A 29 4.89 -24.64 -12.96
C ILE A 29 6.09 -24.04 -13.71
N PHE A 30 6.34 -22.75 -13.51
CA PHE A 30 7.60 -22.14 -13.92
C PHE A 30 8.61 -22.43 -12.82
N GLU A 31 9.69 -23.16 -13.13
CA GLU A 31 10.80 -23.38 -12.22
C GLU A 31 12.04 -22.66 -12.74
N TYR A 32 12.72 -21.92 -11.87
CA TYR A 32 13.97 -21.25 -12.21
C TYR A 32 15.02 -21.41 -11.11
N LEU A 33 16.28 -21.37 -11.53
CA LEU A 33 17.45 -21.47 -10.67
C LEU A 33 18.34 -20.27 -10.95
N VAL A 34 18.59 -19.45 -9.93
CA VAL A 34 19.50 -18.31 -10.01
C VAL A 34 20.95 -18.84 -10.09
N GLU A 35 21.79 -18.22 -10.92
CA GLU A 35 23.18 -18.67 -11.08
C GLU A 35 23.94 -18.60 -9.76
N GLY A 36 24.45 -19.74 -9.29
CA GLY A 36 25.14 -19.88 -8.01
C GLY A 36 24.30 -20.46 -6.88
N GLU A 37 22.97 -20.57 -7.04
CA GLU A 37 22.09 -21.21 -6.08
C GLU A 37 21.90 -22.71 -6.34
N SER A 38 21.29 -23.42 -5.37
CA SER A 38 21.05 -24.87 -5.42
C SER A 38 19.60 -25.26 -5.17
N ILE A 39 18.71 -24.29 -5.03
CA ILE A 39 17.28 -24.45 -4.77
C ILE A 39 16.54 -23.83 -5.95
N TYR A 40 15.63 -24.59 -6.55
CA TYR A 40 14.74 -24.06 -7.58
C TYR A 40 13.62 -23.29 -6.91
N GLU A 41 13.42 -22.03 -7.30
CA GLU A 41 12.18 -21.33 -7.03
C GLU A 41 11.14 -21.70 -8.09
N ASN A 42 9.88 -21.79 -7.67
CA ASN A 42 8.79 -22.00 -8.62
C ASN A 42 7.53 -21.20 -8.31
N PHE A 43 6.78 -20.93 -9.37
CA PHE A 43 5.42 -20.40 -9.26
C PHE A 43 4.52 -21.07 -10.30
N THR A 44 3.26 -21.25 -9.93
CA THR A 44 2.25 -21.82 -10.81
C THR A 44 1.51 -20.70 -11.54
N PHE A 45 1.46 -20.76 -12.87
CA PHE A 45 0.73 -19.80 -13.69
C PHE A 45 -0.20 -20.50 -14.68
N SER A 46 -1.34 -19.89 -14.97
CA SER A 46 -2.30 -20.41 -15.95
C SER A 46 -2.21 -19.62 -17.24
N PHE A 47 -1.65 -20.24 -18.27
CA PHE A 47 -1.44 -19.66 -19.59
C PHE A 47 -2.72 -19.84 -20.42
N ALA A 48 -3.42 -18.74 -20.67
CA ALA A 48 -4.66 -18.70 -21.46
C ALA A 48 -4.58 -17.73 -22.67
N SER A 49 -3.48 -17.00 -22.78
CA SER A 49 -3.17 -16.05 -23.86
C SER A 49 -1.67 -15.75 -23.84
N ASN A 50 -1.16 -15.05 -24.87
CA ASN A 50 0.23 -14.60 -24.90
C ASN A 50 0.52 -13.66 -23.71
N GLN A 51 1.32 -14.13 -22.75
CA GLN A 51 1.70 -13.40 -21.54
C GLN A 51 3.23 -13.21 -21.49
N ILE A 52 3.67 -11.99 -21.21
CA ILE A 52 5.07 -11.67 -20.93
C ILE A 52 5.25 -11.66 -19.41
N PHE A 53 5.91 -12.69 -18.89
CA PHE A 53 6.35 -12.71 -17.49
C PHE A 53 7.67 -11.97 -17.38
N VAL A 54 7.61 -10.72 -16.91
CA VAL A 54 8.82 -9.98 -16.50
C VAL A 54 9.23 -10.52 -15.14
N LEU A 55 10.11 -11.53 -15.16
CA LEU A 55 10.80 -11.99 -13.96
C LEU A 55 11.61 -10.83 -13.39
N ASN A 56 11.54 -10.67 -12.07
CA ASN A 56 12.26 -9.66 -11.31
C ASN A 56 12.04 -8.21 -11.82
N ARG A 57 10.88 -7.63 -11.47
CA ARG A 57 10.81 -6.18 -11.20
C ARG A 57 11.33 -5.92 -9.79
N SER A 58 12.65 -5.85 -9.66
CA SER A 58 13.33 -5.27 -8.51
C SER A 58 12.75 -3.87 -8.31
N LYS A 59 12.07 -3.67 -7.18
CA LYS A 59 11.27 -2.45 -7.01
C LYS A 59 12.19 -1.32 -6.58
N ILE A 60 12.20 -0.27 -7.39
CA ILE A 60 12.93 0.96 -7.13
C ILE A 60 12.45 1.52 -5.78
N VAL A 61 13.34 1.51 -4.79
CA VAL A 61 13.14 2.14 -3.50
C VAL A 61 13.73 3.55 -3.58
N PHE A 62 12.93 4.56 -3.24
CA PHE A 62 13.32 5.96 -3.21
C PHE A 62 13.35 6.43 -1.77
N LEU A 63 14.53 6.83 -1.27
CA LEU A 63 14.66 7.51 0.01
C LEU A 63 14.40 9.01 -0.18
N ALA A 64 13.52 9.56 0.64
CA ALA A 64 13.27 10.98 0.72
C ALA A 64 13.58 11.49 2.12
N TYR A 65 14.51 12.43 2.24
CA TYR A 65 14.81 13.05 3.53
C TYR A 65 13.94 14.28 3.70
N ILE A 66 13.26 14.32 4.85
CA ILE A 66 12.40 15.42 5.24
C ILE A 66 12.68 15.79 6.69
N ASN A 67 12.61 17.07 7.03
CA ASN A 67 12.62 17.49 8.43
C ASN A 67 11.24 17.27 9.08
N GLN A 68 11.13 17.54 10.39
CA GLN A 68 9.86 17.42 11.12
C GLN A 68 8.76 18.40 10.66
N MET A 69 9.08 19.37 9.80
CA MET A 69 8.12 20.29 9.17
C MET A 69 7.70 19.85 7.76
N GLY A 70 8.24 18.73 7.26
CA GLY A 70 7.96 18.20 5.92
C GLY A 70 8.78 18.83 4.80
N GLU A 71 9.76 19.68 5.11
CA GLU A 71 10.64 20.29 4.12
C GLU A 71 11.69 19.28 3.66
N HIS A 72 11.95 19.22 2.35
CA HIS A 72 12.95 18.31 1.78
C HIS A 72 14.38 18.69 2.16
N LEU A 73 15.16 17.68 2.56
CA LEU A 73 16.58 17.77 2.85
C LEU A 73 17.37 17.09 1.71
N PHE A 74 18.56 17.61 1.38
CA PHE A 74 19.37 17.03 0.31
C PHE A 74 20.02 15.72 0.78
N PHE A 75 19.85 14.65 0.00
CA PHE A 75 20.41 13.33 0.32
C PHE A 75 21.94 13.37 0.52
N ASN A 76 22.63 14.16 -0.31
CA ASN A 76 24.09 14.27 -0.32
C ASN A 76 24.70 14.93 0.94
N ASP A 77 23.88 15.56 1.77
CA ASP A 77 24.34 16.16 3.04
C ASP A 77 24.51 15.10 4.16
N TYR A 78 24.15 13.84 3.88
CA TYR A 78 24.18 12.73 4.83
C TYR A 78 24.86 11.48 4.25
N LYS A 79 25.39 10.64 5.13
CA LYS A 79 25.95 9.33 4.76
C LYS A 79 24.93 8.26 5.07
N THR A 80 24.53 7.52 4.04
CA THR A 80 23.40 6.58 4.13
C THR A 80 23.90 5.16 3.98
N TYR A 81 23.61 4.30 4.94
CA TYR A 81 24.01 2.90 4.95
C TYR A 81 22.77 2.01 4.85
N LEU A 82 22.78 1.08 3.90
CA LEU A 82 21.80 0.00 3.79
C LEU A 82 22.47 -1.30 4.21
N ASN A 83 22.02 -1.92 5.32
CA ASN A 83 22.65 -3.12 5.88
C ASN A 83 24.19 -2.98 5.92
N ASP A 84 24.66 -1.94 6.62
CA ASP A 84 26.08 -1.53 6.76
C ASP A 84 26.80 -1.10 5.46
N THR A 85 26.13 -1.08 4.30
CA THR A 85 26.72 -0.68 3.01
C THR A 85 26.40 0.77 2.66
N LEU A 86 27.42 1.62 2.54
CA LEU A 86 27.28 3.03 2.14
C LEU A 86 26.74 3.15 0.69
N ILE A 87 25.67 3.93 0.51
CA ILE A 87 25.11 4.28 -0.80
C ILE A 87 25.32 5.76 -1.13
N TYR A 88 25.43 6.08 -2.42
CA TYR A 88 25.71 7.43 -2.94
C TYR A 88 24.53 8.04 -3.72
N GLU A 89 23.49 7.26 -3.98
CA GLU A 89 22.25 7.70 -4.63
C GLU A 89 21.08 7.39 -3.70
N ASN A 90 20.04 8.23 -3.72
CA ASN A 90 18.84 8.03 -2.90
C ASN A 90 17.87 7.00 -3.51
N ILE A 91 18.32 6.29 -4.54
CA ILE A 91 17.56 5.32 -5.33
C ILE A 91 18.34 4.01 -5.34
N PHE A 92 17.68 2.89 -5.07
CA PHE A 92 18.29 1.56 -5.15
C PHE A 92 17.23 0.47 -5.39
N TYR A 93 17.72 -0.75 -5.66
CA TYR A 93 16.92 -1.90 -6.03
C TYR A 93 16.93 -2.96 -4.92
N ARG A 94 15.76 -3.51 -4.59
CA ARG A 94 15.53 -4.60 -3.63
C ARG A 94 14.34 -5.45 -4.04
N GLU A 95 14.27 -6.67 -3.52
CA GLU A 95 13.18 -7.61 -3.76
C GLU A 95 12.00 -7.35 -2.84
N ILE A 96 10.80 -7.75 -3.26
CA ILE A 96 9.59 -7.62 -2.43
C ILE A 96 9.71 -8.57 -1.23
N GLY A 97 9.55 -8.04 -0.03
CA GLY A 97 9.74 -8.77 1.23
C GLY A 97 11.11 -8.52 1.87
N ASP A 98 12.09 -7.93 1.17
CA ASP A 98 13.37 -7.55 1.76
C ASP A 98 13.18 -6.62 2.96
N ILE A 99 13.78 -6.97 4.09
CA ILE A 99 13.92 -6.08 5.24
C ILE A 99 15.27 -5.37 5.12
N ILE A 100 15.23 -4.08 4.79
CA ILE A 100 16.42 -3.21 4.78
C ILE A 100 16.53 -2.45 6.09
N GLY A 101 17.68 -2.54 6.75
CA GLY A 101 18.14 -1.61 7.77
C GLY A 101 18.71 -0.37 7.09
N ILE A 102 18.15 0.79 7.40
CA ILE A 102 18.56 2.10 6.91
C ILE A 102 19.17 2.86 8.09
N GLU A 103 20.49 3.04 8.07
CA GLU A 103 21.21 3.89 9.01
C GLU A 103 21.66 5.17 8.31
N ILE A 104 21.25 6.33 8.82
CA ILE A 104 21.71 7.63 8.34
C ILE A 104 22.67 8.22 9.37
N LYS A 105 23.82 8.68 8.87
CA LYS A 105 24.83 9.41 9.63
C LYS A 105 24.94 10.83 9.12
N ASP A 106 25.18 11.77 10.02
CA ASP A 106 25.58 13.12 9.64
C ASP A 106 26.99 13.13 9.00
N LEU A 107 27.42 14.30 8.52
CA LEU A 107 28.77 14.48 7.95
C LEU A 107 29.90 14.01 8.91
N TYR A 108 29.62 14.04 10.22
CA TYR A 108 30.50 13.72 11.34
C TYR A 108 30.56 12.21 11.64
N ASN A 109 29.94 11.36 10.80
CA ASN A 109 29.82 9.91 11.03
C ASN A 109 28.99 9.53 12.29
N VAL A 110 28.20 10.44 12.85
CA VAL A 110 27.33 10.15 13.99
C VAL A 110 26.00 9.61 13.50
N SER A 111 25.56 8.48 14.05
CA SER A 111 24.25 7.89 13.74
C SER A 111 23.12 8.81 14.23
N ILE A 112 22.35 9.35 13.29
CA ILE A 112 21.23 10.28 13.56
C ILE A 112 19.87 9.61 13.38
N LYS A 113 19.81 8.51 12.61
CA LYS A 113 18.61 7.71 12.40
C LYS A 113 18.99 6.27 12.11
N ASN A 114 18.30 5.33 12.75
CA ASN A 114 18.28 3.92 12.36
C ASN A 114 16.82 3.49 12.27
N GLN A 115 16.42 2.87 11.16
CA GLN A 115 15.08 2.33 10.96
C GLN A 115 15.12 1.14 10.00
N THR A 116 14.14 0.25 10.11
CA THR A 116 13.92 -0.84 9.15
C THR A 116 12.76 -0.51 8.21
N TYR A 117 12.87 -0.93 6.96
CA TYR A 117 11.78 -0.87 5.98
C TYR A 117 11.62 -2.24 5.32
N THR A 118 10.38 -2.67 5.12
CA THR A 118 10.06 -3.89 4.36
C THR A 118 9.58 -3.48 2.98
N VAL A 119 10.25 -3.96 1.94
CA VAL A 119 9.95 -3.61 0.55
C VAL A 119 8.61 -4.22 0.16
N VAL A 120 7.67 -3.39 -0.30
CA VAL A 120 6.28 -3.78 -0.59
C VAL A 120 6.01 -3.83 -2.10
N SER A 121 4.92 -4.50 -2.48
CA SER A 121 4.48 -4.49 -3.87
C SER A 121 3.82 -3.15 -4.24
N GLY A 122 4.61 -2.21 -4.77
CA GLY A 122 4.10 -0.91 -5.22
C GLY A 122 5.21 0.11 -5.49
N GLU A 123 4.88 1.39 -5.40
CA GLU A 123 5.87 2.46 -5.29
C GLU A 123 6.49 2.43 -3.88
N ASN A 124 7.81 2.26 -3.80
CA ASN A 124 8.52 2.16 -2.52
C ASN A 124 9.15 3.51 -2.18
N TYR A 125 8.31 4.51 -1.88
CA TYR A 125 8.74 5.81 -1.38
C TYR A 125 8.90 5.75 0.14
N VAL A 126 10.14 5.91 0.62
CA VAL A 126 10.49 5.81 2.05
C VAL A 126 10.82 7.21 2.57
N PRO A 127 9.87 7.92 3.21
CA PRO A 127 10.17 9.17 3.89
C PRO A 127 10.98 8.86 5.16
N VAL A 128 12.18 9.43 5.26
CA VAL A 128 12.99 9.37 6.48
C VAL A 128 12.96 10.73 7.15
N VAL A 129 12.20 10.81 8.26
CA VAL A 129 12.09 12.02 9.06
C VAL A 129 13.34 12.19 9.92
N LEU A 130 14.09 13.25 9.64
CA LEU A 130 15.28 13.68 10.37
C LEU A 130 14.94 14.89 11.25
N THR A 131 14.99 14.72 12.57
CA THR A 131 14.68 15.80 13.52
C THR A 131 15.86 16.77 13.63
N LEU A 132 15.66 18.00 13.14
CA LEU A 132 16.65 19.08 13.16
C LEU A 132 16.14 20.23 14.04
N TYR A 133 16.96 20.68 14.97
CA TYR A 133 16.66 21.81 15.84
C TYR A 133 17.33 23.09 15.34
N SER A 134 16.64 24.21 15.54
CA SER A 134 17.12 25.56 15.25
C SER A 134 17.83 26.11 16.49
N LEU A 135 19.16 26.21 16.43
CA LEU A 135 19.96 26.93 17.42
C LEU A 135 20.27 28.32 16.88
N LYS A 136 19.55 29.33 17.37
CA LYS A 136 19.75 30.72 16.95
C LYS A 136 20.76 31.41 17.83
N VAL A 137 21.71 32.13 17.22
CA VAL A 137 22.72 32.89 17.96
C VAL A 137 22.62 34.35 17.59
N MET A 138 22.39 35.21 18.58
CA MET A 138 22.26 36.66 18.41
C MET A 138 23.41 37.41 19.05
N SER A 139 24.08 38.31 18.30
CA SER A 139 25.04 39.25 18.89
C SER A 139 24.31 40.46 19.47
N GLN A 140 24.33 40.63 20.79
CA GLN A 140 23.85 41.85 21.46
C GLN A 140 24.97 42.89 21.68
N GLN A 141 26.20 42.55 21.27
CA GLN A 141 27.35 43.44 21.36
C GLN A 141 27.42 44.39 20.16
N LEU A 142 28.13 45.51 20.31
CA LEU A 142 28.36 46.48 19.23
C LEU A 142 29.54 46.12 18.31
N VAL A 143 30.05 44.89 18.43
CA VAL A 143 31.21 44.36 17.71
C VAL A 143 30.84 43.09 16.96
N PHE A 144 31.66 42.72 15.97
CA PHE A 144 31.54 41.43 15.31
C PHE A 144 32.01 40.31 16.23
N ASN A 145 31.22 39.24 16.30
CA ASN A 145 31.58 38.02 17.01
C ASN A 145 31.69 36.88 16.00
N HIS A 146 32.74 36.07 16.09
CA HIS A 146 32.87 34.83 15.33
C HIS A 146 32.38 33.68 16.20
N VAL A 147 31.42 32.90 15.69
CA VAL A 147 30.88 31.73 16.39
C VAL A 147 31.29 30.48 15.65
N ASN A 148 31.96 29.59 16.37
CA ASN A 148 32.41 28.29 15.91
C ASN A 148 31.68 27.21 16.75
N ILE A 149 30.97 26.29 16.08
CA ILE A 149 30.24 25.20 16.72
C ILE A 149 30.84 23.87 16.27
N THR A 150 31.36 23.12 17.23
CA THR A 150 31.84 21.74 17.06
C THR A 150 30.90 20.77 17.76
N ARG A 151 30.82 19.51 17.27
CA ARG A 151 30.35 18.40 18.10
C ARG A 151 31.37 18.16 19.21
N ASP A 152 30.92 17.91 20.44
CA ASP A 152 31.83 17.73 21.59
C ASP A 152 32.79 16.53 21.36
N PRO A 153 34.12 16.74 21.34
CA PRO A 153 35.12 15.68 21.14
C PRO A 153 35.08 14.56 22.18
N MET A 154 34.52 14.80 23.37
CA MET A 154 34.36 13.79 24.42
C MET A 154 33.32 12.72 24.03
N TYR A 155 32.36 13.06 23.17
CA TYR A 155 31.29 12.16 22.72
C TYR A 155 31.38 11.79 21.24
N TYR A 156 32.09 12.57 20.41
CA TYR A 156 32.11 12.41 18.95
C TYR A 156 33.50 12.60 18.34
N THR A 157 33.89 11.73 17.40
CA THR A 157 35.18 11.80 16.71
C THR A 157 35.08 12.58 15.40
N SER A 158 35.04 13.91 15.45
CA SER A 158 35.04 14.76 14.25
C SER A 158 35.84 16.05 14.41
N SER A 159 36.47 16.47 13.33
CA SER A 159 37.20 17.74 13.20
C SER A 159 36.42 18.82 12.44
N TYR A 160 35.17 18.53 12.04
CA TYR A 160 34.33 19.47 11.30
C TYR A 160 33.64 20.43 12.25
N TYR A 161 33.45 21.67 11.83
CA TYR A 161 32.77 22.71 12.60
C TYR A 161 31.94 23.64 11.71
N TRP A 162 30.86 24.19 12.25
CA TRP A 162 30.18 25.34 11.65
C TRP A 162 30.85 26.61 12.13
N SER A 163 31.02 27.60 11.26
CA SER A 163 31.75 28.83 11.57
C SER A 163 31.15 30.01 10.83
N GLU A 164 30.74 31.04 11.56
CA GLU A 164 30.05 32.21 10.99
C GLU A 164 30.47 33.49 11.73
N TRP A 165 30.53 34.61 11.03
CA TRP A 165 30.68 35.93 11.65
C TRP A 165 29.30 36.56 11.85
N ILE A 166 29.00 36.97 13.07
CA ILE A 166 27.74 37.64 13.45
C ILE A 166 28.01 39.13 13.62
N ALA A 167 27.31 39.96 12.85
CA ALA A 167 27.32 41.41 13.01
C ALA A 167 26.56 41.88 14.26
N PRO A 168 26.78 43.10 14.74
CA PRO A 168 25.99 43.68 15.83
C PRO A 168 24.47 43.62 15.57
N SER A 169 23.71 43.07 16.52
CA SER A 169 22.25 42.83 16.44
C SER A 169 21.78 41.85 15.37
N GLU A 170 22.69 41.12 14.71
CA GLU A 170 22.35 40.05 13.78
C GLU A 170 21.99 38.76 14.53
N ILE A 171 21.12 37.94 13.92
CA ILE A 171 20.75 36.60 14.37
C ILE A 171 21.11 35.63 13.25
N ILE A 172 21.91 34.62 13.57
CA ILE A 172 22.17 33.48 12.69
C ILE A 172 21.44 32.23 13.21
N ASP A 173 21.08 31.30 12.32
CA ASP A 173 20.29 30.11 12.62
C ASP A 173 21.07 28.85 12.19
N PHE A 174 21.56 28.07 13.15
CA PHE A 174 22.20 26.79 12.89
C PHE A 174 21.18 25.66 12.97
N ARG A 175 21.05 24.88 11.90
CA ARG A 175 20.21 23.67 11.87
C ARG A 175 21.05 22.45 12.26
N LEU A 176 20.82 21.96 13.47
CA LEU A 176 21.66 20.99 14.17
C LEU A 176 20.82 19.80 14.65
N PHE A 177 21.45 18.64 14.82
CA PHE A 177 20.81 17.47 15.43
C PHE A 177 20.85 17.57 16.97
N ALA A 178 20.08 16.74 17.67
CA ALA A 178 20.26 16.61 19.12
C ALA A 178 21.69 16.15 19.46
N GLY A 179 22.17 16.54 20.65
CA GLY A 179 23.41 16.04 21.24
C GLY A 179 24.30 17.11 21.84
N TYR A 180 25.56 16.73 22.09
CA TYR A 180 26.56 17.56 22.76
C TYR A 180 27.41 18.35 21.75
N TYR A 181 27.57 19.63 22.03
CA TYR A 181 28.27 20.61 21.21
C TYR A 181 29.21 21.45 22.08
N VAL A 182 30.30 21.90 21.48
CA VAL A 182 31.21 22.89 22.06
C VAL A 182 31.13 24.15 21.20
N ILE A 183 30.70 25.25 21.82
CA ILE A 183 30.47 26.55 21.17
C ILE A 183 31.60 27.50 21.57
N ASN A 184 32.39 27.89 20.58
CA ASN A 184 33.52 28.80 20.72
C ASN A 184 33.17 30.16 20.13
N ILE A 185 33.13 31.20 20.97
CA ILE A 185 32.81 32.57 20.60
C ILE A 185 34.10 33.41 20.67
N THR A 186 34.53 33.98 19.55
CA THR A 186 35.69 34.88 19.47
C THR A 186 35.24 36.32 19.22
N ASN A 187 35.67 37.25 20.07
CA ASN A 187 35.43 38.69 19.89
C ASN A 187 36.47 39.27 18.92
N TYR A 188 36.01 40.03 17.92
CA TYR A 188 36.88 40.64 16.91
C TYR A 188 37.87 41.67 17.48
N GLU A 189 37.49 42.45 18.50
CA GLU A 189 38.28 43.61 18.94
C GLU A 189 39.50 43.27 19.80
N ASP A 190 39.40 42.23 20.64
CA ASP A 190 40.47 41.80 21.54
C ASP A 190 41.11 40.45 21.15
N GLY A 191 40.50 39.70 20.23
CA GLY A 191 40.90 38.34 19.86
C GLY A 191 40.68 37.30 20.97
N GLY A 192 39.97 37.67 22.04
CA GLY A 192 39.60 36.78 23.13
C GLY A 192 38.54 35.79 22.67
N TRP A 193 38.62 34.57 23.19
CA TRP A 193 37.63 33.52 22.93
C TRP A 193 37.07 32.96 24.24
N THR A 194 35.82 32.51 24.21
CA THR A 194 35.17 31.78 25.30
C THR A 194 34.52 30.52 24.75
N GLU A 195 34.67 29.43 25.49
CA GLU A 195 34.16 28.10 25.15
C GLU A 195 32.97 27.73 26.06
N TYR A 196 31.96 27.08 25.50
CA TYR A 196 30.76 26.63 26.20
C TYR A 196 30.39 25.22 25.79
N ASP A 197 30.35 24.29 26.76
CA ASP A 197 29.71 22.99 26.60
C ASP A 197 28.19 23.19 26.55
N TYR A 198 27.54 22.65 25.52
CA TYR A 198 26.14 22.91 25.24
C TYR A 198 25.41 21.64 24.77
N THR A 199 24.20 21.39 25.28
CA THR A 199 23.39 20.22 24.93
C THR A 199 22.12 20.68 24.22
N LEU A 200 21.99 20.35 22.94
CA LEU A 200 20.81 20.69 22.13
C LEU A 200 19.79 19.53 22.19
N ASN A 201 18.60 19.82 22.70
CA ASN A 201 17.47 18.87 22.82
C ASN A 201 16.14 19.43 22.25
N GLY A 202 16.17 20.63 21.68
CA GLY A 202 15.02 21.44 21.28
C GLY A 202 15.49 22.67 20.49
N ASP A 203 14.56 23.42 19.89
CA ASP A 203 14.89 24.74 19.33
C ASP A 203 15.27 25.69 20.48
N ASP A 204 16.34 26.48 20.33
CA ASP A 204 16.86 27.34 21.39
C ASP A 204 17.54 28.62 20.85
N VAL A 205 17.79 29.60 21.73
CA VAL A 205 18.36 30.92 21.39
C VAL A 205 19.47 31.30 22.35
N ILE A 206 20.70 31.42 21.84
CA ILE A 206 21.87 31.94 22.56
C ILE A 206 22.00 33.45 22.30
N LEU A 207 22.11 34.23 23.37
CA LEU A 207 22.32 35.68 23.32
C LEU A 207 23.75 36.01 23.73
N ILE A 208 24.57 36.46 22.78
CA ILE A 208 25.94 36.93 23.05
C ILE A 208 25.86 38.36 23.60
N GLY A 209 25.71 38.47 24.92
CA GLY A 209 25.74 39.75 25.63
C GLY A 209 27.17 40.25 25.86
N SER A 210 27.33 41.56 26.02
CA SER A 210 28.38 42.08 26.91
C SER A 210 27.90 41.98 28.36
N ASN A 211 28.80 42.10 29.35
CA ASN A 211 28.53 41.87 30.79
C ASN A 211 27.60 42.90 31.47
N ASN A 212 26.49 43.31 30.86
CA ASN A 212 25.61 44.38 31.33
C ASN A 212 24.09 44.17 31.10
N THR A 213 23.61 42.92 31.08
CA THR A 213 22.15 42.63 31.07
C THR A 213 21.42 43.04 32.37
N ILE A 214 22.16 43.31 33.45
CA ILE A 214 21.65 43.95 34.68
C ILE A 214 20.94 45.29 34.37
N TYR A 215 21.34 46.02 33.34
CA TYR A 215 20.71 47.30 32.97
C TYR A 215 19.24 47.15 32.54
N ASN A 216 18.90 46.09 31.80
CA ASN A 216 17.52 45.84 31.36
C ASN A 216 16.63 45.30 32.49
N VAL A 217 17.21 44.65 33.49
CA VAL A 217 16.52 44.26 34.73
C VAL A 217 16.29 45.49 35.62
N LEU A 218 17.27 46.41 35.72
CA LEU A 218 17.14 47.65 36.50
C LEU A 218 16.04 48.58 35.95
N VAL A 219 15.88 48.69 34.63
CA VAL A 219 14.81 49.55 34.04
C VAL A 219 13.41 49.06 34.42
N ASN A 220 13.21 47.75 34.60
CA ASN A 220 11.93 47.21 35.04
C ASN A 220 11.74 47.21 36.56
N LEU A 221 12.81 47.04 37.36
CA LEU A 221 12.73 47.21 38.82
C LEU A 221 12.61 48.68 39.28
N ALA A 222 13.17 49.64 38.53
CA ALA A 222 13.10 51.06 38.85
C ALA A 222 11.67 51.63 38.83
N ASN A 223 10.76 51.04 38.02
CA ASN A 223 9.36 51.45 37.94
C ASN A 223 8.45 50.84 39.01
N VAL A 224 8.92 49.82 39.75
CA VAL A 224 8.16 49.21 40.86
C VAL A 224 8.52 49.87 42.20
N ASN A 225 9.74 50.38 42.35
CA ASN A 225 10.27 50.87 43.62
C ASN A 225 9.95 52.35 43.96
N THR A 226 9.19 53.06 43.13
CA THR A 226 8.88 54.50 43.32
C THR A 226 7.52 54.79 43.94
N THR A 227 6.61 53.80 44.06
CA THR A 227 5.22 54.03 44.50
C THR A 227 4.93 53.59 45.95
N ILE A 228 5.83 52.84 46.60
CA ILE A 228 5.65 52.37 48.01
C ILE A 228 6.69 53.01 48.96
N GLY A 229 7.53 53.93 48.47
CA GLY A 229 8.62 54.54 49.26
C GLY A 229 8.22 55.67 50.24
N ASN A 230 6.96 56.12 50.28
CA ASN A 230 6.58 57.38 50.95
C ASN A 230 5.41 57.32 51.95
N GLN A 231 4.91 56.14 52.33
CA GLN A 231 3.85 56.01 53.35
C GLN A 231 4.03 54.80 54.28
N ILE A 232 4.91 54.95 55.28
CA ILE A 232 4.64 54.75 56.72
C ILE A 232 5.98 54.87 57.49
N THR A 233 6.02 55.81 58.42
CA THR A 233 7.18 56.08 59.29
C THR A 233 7.07 55.26 60.59
N ASN A 234 8.18 54.64 61.01
CA ASN A 234 8.45 53.98 62.30
C ASN A 234 7.35 53.92 63.37
N VAL A 235 7.00 52.69 63.80
CA VAL A 235 7.03 52.34 65.24
C VAL A 235 7.64 50.94 65.41
N GLU A 236 8.64 50.83 66.26
CA GLU A 236 9.23 49.59 66.76
C GLU A 236 8.49 49.15 68.04
N ILE A 237 8.09 47.88 68.15
CA ILE A 237 7.68 47.27 69.42
C ILE A 237 8.40 45.92 69.57
N ASN A 238 9.39 45.88 70.45
CA ASN A 238 9.95 44.63 70.97
C ASN A 238 9.07 44.12 72.12
N ILE A 239 8.57 42.88 72.02
CA ILE A 239 8.07 42.12 73.17
C ILE A 239 8.79 40.78 73.21
N THR A 240 9.67 40.64 74.18
CA THR A 240 10.27 39.36 74.59
C THR A 240 9.26 38.59 75.42
N ASN A 241 9.03 37.31 75.14
CA ASN A 241 8.46 36.41 76.13
C ASN A 241 9.29 35.13 76.26
N GLN A 242 9.53 34.72 77.50
CA GLN A 242 10.32 33.54 77.83
C GLN A 242 9.44 32.29 77.85
N ASN A 243 10.04 31.17 77.43
CA ASN A 243 9.81 29.81 77.89
C ASN A 243 8.49 29.52 78.64
N SER A 244 7.59 28.77 78.00
CA SER A 244 6.48 28.07 78.68
C SER A 244 6.24 26.72 78.01
N ALA A 245 7.05 25.73 78.37
CA ALA A 245 6.70 24.33 78.13
C ALA A 245 5.47 23.95 78.97
N ILE A 246 4.28 24.00 78.38
CA ILE A 246 3.09 23.38 78.98
C ILE A 246 3.10 21.89 78.61
N ASN A 247 3.66 21.10 79.52
CA ASN A 247 3.60 19.65 79.46
C ASN A 247 2.36 19.19 80.22
N ASN A 248 1.29 18.76 79.52
CA ASN A 248 0.24 17.96 80.15
C ASN A 248 -0.52 17.07 79.16
N THR A 249 -0.40 15.78 79.41
CA THR A 249 -1.27 14.64 79.06
C THR A 249 -2.59 14.91 78.33
N VAL A 250 -2.75 14.20 77.21
CA VAL A 250 -4.01 13.95 76.50
C VAL A 250 -5.03 13.26 77.41
N ILE A 251 -6.26 13.77 77.41
CA ILE A 251 -7.48 13.05 77.79
C ILE A 251 -8.45 13.21 76.60
N ASN A 252 -9.13 12.13 76.22
CA ASN A 252 -10.09 12.15 75.10
C ASN A 252 -11.16 13.24 75.28
N ILE A 253 -11.36 14.04 74.24
CA ILE A 253 -12.54 14.89 74.07
C ILE A 253 -13.07 14.67 72.65
N GLU A 254 -14.36 14.38 72.55
CA GLU A 254 -15.12 14.39 71.30
C GLU A 254 -15.35 15.85 70.90
N ILE A 255 -14.68 16.34 69.85
CA ILE A 255 -14.72 17.75 69.45
C ILE A 255 -15.62 17.93 68.22
N ASN A 256 -16.88 18.34 68.45
CA ASN A 256 -17.73 18.90 67.40
C ASN A 256 -17.23 20.31 67.03
N LEU A 257 -16.51 20.43 65.91
CA LEU A 257 -15.86 21.67 65.45
C LEU A 257 -16.64 22.29 64.26
N SER A 258 -17.68 23.08 64.55
CA SER A 258 -18.33 23.91 63.52
C SER A 258 -17.52 25.19 63.29
N ASN A 259 -16.74 25.25 62.23
CA ASN A 259 -15.83 26.37 61.96
C ASN A 259 -16.26 27.14 60.70
N VAL A 260 -16.60 28.41 60.87
CA VAL A 260 -16.95 29.32 59.77
C VAL A 260 -15.80 30.30 59.59
N ASN A 261 -15.16 30.25 58.42
CA ASN A 261 -14.19 31.26 57.94
C ASN A 261 -12.80 31.26 58.65
N SER A 262 -12.07 30.14 58.59
CA SER A 262 -10.64 30.09 58.96
C SER A 262 -9.81 29.12 58.12
N THR A 263 -8.49 29.31 58.12
CA THR A 263 -7.50 28.44 57.43
C THR A 263 -6.95 27.42 58.41
N LEU A 264 -7.18 26.12 58.16
CA LEU A 264 -6.77 25.04 59.05
C LEU A 264 -5.53 24.32 58.50
N GLY A 265 -4.42 24.31 59.23
CA GLY A 265 -3.19 23.60 58.84
C GLY A 265 -2.72 22.61 59.90
N THR A 266 -2.55 21.35 59.50
CA THR A 266 -1.74 20.24 60.07
C THR A 266 -1.63 20.10 61.61
N LEU A 267 -1.79 18.92 62.23
CA LEU A 267 -1.66 17.54 61.77
C LEU A 267 -2.62 16.65 62.59
N LEU A 268 -3.61 16.01 61.96
CA LEU A 268 -4.53 15.08 62.62
C LEU A 268 -4.11 13.63 62.33
N THR A 269 -3.82 12.87 63.37
CA THR A 269 -3.40 11.45 63.27
C THR A 269 -4.18 10.60 64.26
N ASN A 270 -5.46 10.30 63.96
CA ASN A 270 -6.14 9.01 64.21
C ASN A 270 -7.69 9.08 64.16
N ILE A 271 -8.26 8.02 63.57
CA ILE A 271 -9.59 7.39 63.75
C ILE A 271 -10.84 8.29 63.81
N GLY A 272 -11.68 8.19 62.76
CA GLY A 272 -13.12 8.51 62.81
C GLY A 272 -13.46 9.99 62.97
N VAL A 273 -13.45 10.76 61.88
CA VAL A 273 -13.73 12.21 61.90
C VAL A 273 -14.80 12.60 60.88
N ASP A 274 -15.84 13.29 61.34
CA ASP A 274 -16.78 14.03 60.48
C ASP A 274 -16.26 15.48 60.31
N ILE A 275 -16.09 15.93 59.06
CA ILE A 275 -15.60 17.27 58.73
C ILE A 275 -16.63 17.99 57.86
N VAL A 276 -17.21 19.08 58.36
CA VAL A 276 -18.12 19.95 57.60
C VAL A 276 -17.47 21.31 57.38
N ASN A 277 -17.20 21.65 56.12
CA ASN A 277 -16.49 22.86 55.71
C ASN A 277 -17.33 23.71 54.74
N VAL A 278 -17.45 25.01 55.03
CA VAL A 278 -18.23 25.97 54.23
C VAL A 278 -17.40 27.23 53.97
N ASN A 279 -17.21 27.60 52.70
CA ASN A 279 -16.42 28.75 52.25
C ASN A 279 -14.94 28.76 52.75
N THR A 280 -14.35 27.60 53.07
CA THR A 280 -12.95 27.49 53.55
C THR A 280 -11.99 27.02 52.46
N THR A 281 -10.69 27.28 52.63
CA THR A 281 -9.63 26.62 51.87
C THR A 281 -9.01 25.52 52.72
N ILE A 282 -9.07 24.28 52.26
CA ILE A 282 -8.47 23.13 52.94
C ILE A 282 -7.11 22.86 52.29
N VAL A 283 -6.04 22.88 53.09
CA VAL A 283 -4.67 22.56 52.65
C VAL A 283 -4.08 21.55 53.63
N ASN A 284 -4.22 20.25 53.37
CA ASN A 284 -3.77 19.21 54.29
C ASN A 284 -3.20 17.96 53.58
N GLN A 285 -2.28 17.29 54.27
CA GLN A 285 -2.02 15.86 54.07
C GLN A 285 -2.89 15.12 55.08
N LEU A 286 -3.86 14.34 54.61
CA LEU A 286 -4.74 13.56 55.50
C LEU A 286 -4.29 12.08 55.46
N THR A 287 -3.90 11.52 56.60
CA THR A 287 -3.61 10.08 56.74
C THR A 287 -4.61 9.50 57.74
N ALA A 288 -5.63 8.77 57.26
CA ALA A 288 -6.80 8.47 58.08
C ALA A 288 -7.38 7.05 57.89
N LEU A 289 -8.15 6.63 58.91
CA LEU A 289 -8.96 5.42 58.98
C LEU A 289 -10.41 5.88 59.22
N GLY A 290 -11.24 5.90 58.16
CA GLY A 290 -12.64 6.32 58.21
C GLY A 290 -12.85 7.82 58.41
N VAL A 291 -13.32 8.53 57.37
CA VAL A 291 -13.61 9.97 57.41
C VAL A 291 -14.85 10.28 56.55
N ASN A 292 -15.75 11.13 57.06
CA ASN A 292 -16.80 11.74 56.25
C ASN A 292 -16.47 13.23 56.04
N ILE A 293 -16.42 13.69 54.78
CA ILE A 293 -16.12 15.10 54.48
C ILE A 293 -17.24 15.72 53.65
N THR A 294 -17.92 16.73 54.21
CA THR A 294 -18.92 17.54 53.50
C THR A 294 -18.36 18.94 53.25
N ASN A 295 -18.23 19.30 51.97
CA ASN A 295 -17.59 20.53 51.51
C ASN A 295 -18.57 21.35 50.65
N ILE A 296 -18.77 22.62 51.01
CA ILE A 296 -19.68 23.52 50.29
C ILE A 296 -18.95 24.85 49.98
N ASN A 297 -18.90 25.22 48.69
CA ASN A 297 -18.23 26.43 48.18
C ASN A 297 -16.74 26.56 48.63
N SER A 298 -16.07 25.46 48.94
CA SER A 298 -14.67 25.44 49.38
C SER A 298 -13.69 25.14 48.24
N THR A 299 -12.41 25.43 48.47
CA THR A 299 -11.31 24.98 47.61
C THR A 299 -10.46 23.98 48.36
N ILE A 300 -10.18 22.83 47.74
CA ILE A 300 -9.41 21.74 48.35
C ILE A 300 -8.07 21.59 47.63
N TYR A 301 -6.98 21.62 48.39
CA TYR A 301 -5.63 21.34 47.93
C TYR A 301 -4.98 20.22 48.77
N ASN A 302 -4.33 19.28 48.08
CA ASN A 302 -3.38 18.26 48.58
C ASN A 302 -3.94 16.90 49.05
N GLN A 303 -2.98 15.99 49.29
CA GLN A 303 -3.11 14.53 49.27
C GLN A 303 -3.96 13.93 50.39
N ILE A 304 -4.98 13.14 50.01
CA ILE A 304 -5.68 12.22 50.90
C ILE A 304 -5.06 10.82 50.76
N LEU A 305 -4.61 10.26 51.89
CA LEU A 305 -4.15 8.87 52.02
C LEU A 305 -5.10 8.16 53.01
N SER A 306 -6.06 7.37 52.52
CA SER A 306 -7.12 6.80 53.37
C SER A 306 -7.52 5.36 53.02
N LEU A 307 -8.08 4.67 54.00
CA LEU A 307 -8.57 3.29 53.93
C LEU A 307 -10.10 3.16 53.77
N GLU A 308 -10.86 4.21 54.09
CA GLU A 308 -12.31 4.32 53.84
C GLU A 308 -12.74 5.80 53.95
N VAL A 309 -13.49 6.35 52.98
CA VAL A 309 -13.95 7.78 52.99
C VAL A 309 -15.28 7.98 52.25
N ASP A 310 -16.21 8.74 52.82
CA ASP A 310 -17.32 9.36 52.08
C ASP A 310 -17.05 10.86 51.88
N ILE A 311 -17.03 11.34 50.64
CA ILE A 311 -16.82 12.76 50.31
C ILE A 311 -18.02 13.31 49.52
N SER A 312 -18.65 14.36 50.06
CA SER A 312 -19.73 15.11 49.40
C SER A 312 -19.29 16.55 49.14
N ASN A 313 -19.07 16.91 47.88
CA ASN A 313 -18.61 18.23 47.46
C ASN A 313 -19.68 18.96 46.62
N ILE A 314 -20.01 20.20 47.00
CA ILE A 314 -21.02 21.02 46.31
C ILE A 314 -20.44 22.40 45.99
N ASN A 315 -20.46 22.78 44.71
CA ASN A 315 -19.90 24.04 44.18
C ASN A 315 -18.40 24.28 44.54
N THR A 316 -17.61 23.23 44.68
CA THR A 316 -16.19 23.33 45.09
C THR A 316 -15.23 23.32 43.89
N SER A 317 -13.99 23.77 44.13
CA SER A 317 -12.85 23.48 43.27
C SER A 317 -11.90 22.50 43.97
N ILE A 318 -11.52 21.41 43.30
CA ILE A 318 -10.62 20.37 43.86
C ILE A 318 -9.39 20.25 42.97
N ILE A 319 -8.21 20.37 43.60
CA ILE A 319 -6.92 20.35 42.92
C ILE A 319 -5.97 19.39 43.69
N ASN A 320 -5.55 18.31 43.01
CA ASN A 320 -4.59 17.26 43.41
C ASN A 320 -5.10 16.00 44.15
N GLN A 321 -4.24 14.97 44.06
CA GLN A 321 -4.28 13.54 44.44
C GLN A 321 -5.20 13.08 45.58
N ILE A 322 -6.15 12.19 45.25
CA ILE A 322 -6.69 11.19 46.16
C ILE A 322 -5.95 9.87 45.95
N THR A 323 -5.38 9.29 47.01
CA THR A 323 -4.80 7.93 47.02
C THR A 323 -5.52 7.10 48.08
N ALA A 324 -6.49 6.28 47.68
CA ALA A 324 -7.41 5.67 48.65
C ALA A 324 -7.87 4.24 48.31
N LEU A 325 -8.23 3.51 49.36
CA LEU A 325 -8.99 2.27 49.28
C LEU A 325 -10.42 2.59 49.75
N GLY A 326 -11.45 2.05 49.08
CA GLY A 326 -12.85 2.14 49.54
C GLY A 326 -13.42 3.57 49.68
N VAL A 327 -13.82 4.22 48.59
CA VAL A 327 -14.34 5.62 48.66
C VAL A 327 -15.67 5.79 47.91
N ASN A 328 -16.61 6.53 48.50
CA ASN A 328 -17.73 7.11 47.75
C ASN A 328 -17.50 8.62 47.58
N VAL A 329 -17.50 9.12 46.33
CA VAL A 329 -17.39 10.55 46.03
C VAL A 329 -18.64 11.03 45.30
N THR A 330 -19.35 12.00 45.89
CA THR A 330 -20.45 12.73 45.24
C THR A 330 -20.04 14.17 44.99
N ASN A 331 -19.98 14.58 43.72
CA ASN A 331 -19.60 15.92 43.30
C ASN A 331 -20.75 16.59 42.53
N ILE A 332 -21.18 17.78 42.97
CA ILE A 332 -22.27 18.53 42.34
C ILE A 332 -21.80 19.96 42.00
N ASN A 333 -21.91 20.36 40.73
CA ASN A 333 -21.46 21.65 40.18
C ASN A 333 -19.98 21.98 40.48
N THR A 334 -19.10 20.98 40.55
CA THR A 334 -17.68 21.17 40.92
C THR A 334 -16.78 21.31 39.71
N THR A 335 -15.63 21.97 39.89
CA THR A 335 -14.49 21.86 38.97
C THR A 335 -13.43 20.94 39.58
N LEU A 336 -13.09 19.86 38.88
CA LEU A 336 -12.06 18.90 39.28
C LEU A 336 -10.86 19.04 38.33
N VAL A 337 -9.67 19.26 38.87
CA VAL A 337 -8.42 19.32 38.11
C VAL A 337 -7.41 18.35 38.73
N ASN A 338 -7.10 17.28 37.99
CA ASN A 338 -6.13 16.21 38.30
C ASN A 338 -6.45 15.21 39.45
N GLN A 339 -6.19 13.92 39.13
CA GLN A 339 -5.79 12.79 39.99
C GLN A 339 -6.80 12.05 40.91
N ILE A 340 -6.97 10.73 40.66
CA ILE A 340 -7.47 9.71 41.61
C ILE A 340 -6.68 8.40 41.42
N LEU A 341 -5.97 7.89 42.43
CA LEU A 341 -5.31 6.58 42.41
C LEU A 341 -5.97 5.66 43.44
N SER A 342 -6.87 4.75 43.03
CA SER A 342 -7.80 4.14 44.00
C SER A 342 -8.36 2.75 43.69
N ILE A 343 -8.37 1.89 44.70
CA ILE A 343 -8.98 0.54 44.62
C ILE A 343 -10.37 0.56 45.28
N GLY A 344 -11.42 0.30 44.50
CA GLY A 344 -12.80 0.19 44.97
C GLY A 344 -13.43 1.54 45.27
N VAL A 345 -13.92 2.25 44.23
CA VAL A 345 -14.51 3.58 44.38
C VAL A 345 -15.80 3.73 43.56
N ASN A 346 -16.81 4.35 44.18
CA ASN A 346 -18.02 4.83 43.50
C ASN A 346 -17.93 6.34 43.30
N ILE A 347 -18.01 6.83 42.06
CA ILE A 347 -17.96 8.27 41.76
C ILE A 347 -19.27 8.69 41.07
N THR A 348 -19.99 9.64 41.68
CA THR A 348 -21.15 10.30 41.08
C THR A 348 -20.84 11.78 40.84
N ASN A 349 -20.75 12.18 39.58
CA ASN A 349 -20.51 13.57 39.18
C ASN A 349 -21.74 14.15 38.46
N ILE A 350 -22.26 15.29 38.94
CA ILE A 350 -23.45 15.95 38.38
C ILE A 350 -23.11 17.42 38.05
N ASN A 351 -23.34 17.84 36.80
CA ASN A 351 -23.08 19.20 36.29
C ASN A 351 -21.61 19.67 36.50
N SER A 352 -20.64 18.76 36.59
CA SER A 352 -19.24 19.09 36.88
C SER A 352 -18.41 19.35 35.62
N THR A 353 -17.32 20.11 35.77
CA THR A 353 -16.24 20.16 34.77
C THR A 353 -15.04 19.37 35.31
N ILE A 354 -14.52 18.43 34.51
CA ILE A 354 -13.44 17.53 34.90
C ILE A 354 -12.29 17.69 33.88
N VAL A 355 -11.09 17.98 34.38
CA VAL A 355 -9.87 18.11 33.58
C VAL A 355 -8.86 17.07 34.07
N ASP A 356 -8.52 16.13 33.19
CA ASP A 356 -7.60 15.00 33.34
C ASP A 356 -7.97 13.98 34.44
N GLN A 357 -8.61 12.87 34.04
CA GLN A 357 -8.85 11.69 34.89
C GLN A 357 -7.83 10.56 34.63
N ILE A 358 -7.12 10.19 35.69
CA ILE A 358 -6.05 9.18 35.84
C ILE A 358 -6.07 8.75 37.33
N LEU A 359 -6.04 7.48 37.79
CA LEU A 359 -6.07 6.14 37.16
C LEU A 359 -6.19 4.99 38.24
N LEU A 360 -6.84 3.84 37.90
CA LEU A 360 -6.63 2.44 38.40
C LEU A 360 -7.24 1.84 39.72
N VAL A 361 -8.24 0.93 39.60
CA VAL A 361 -8.15 -0.56 39.74
C VAL A 361 -9.54 -1.26 39.61
N ILE A 362 -10.55 -0.85 40.40
CA ILE A 362 -11.97 -1.26 40.27
C ILE A 362 -12.81 -0.04 40.66
N ALA A 363 -13.73 0.41 39.79
CA ALA A 363 -14.60 1.55 40.08
C ALA A 363 -15.92 1.54 39.29
N ASP A 364 -16.97 2.11 39.89
CA ASP A 364 -18.24 2.45 39.22
C ASP A 364 -18.31 3.97 39.06
N ILE A 365 -18.45 4.46 37.82
CA ILE A 365 -18.42 5.89 37.51
C ILE A 365 -19.72 6.32 36.80
N SER A 366 -20.47 7.22 37.44
CA SER A 366 -21.69 7.83 36.91
C SER A 366 -21.51 9.33 36.71
N ASN A 367 -21.53 9.76 35.45
CA ASN A 367 -21.39 11.17 35.06
C ASN A 367 -22.68 11.67 34.39
N VAL A 368 -23.28 12.72 34.92
CA VAL A 368 -24.53 13.30 34.41
C VAL A 368 -24.37 14.80 34.13
N ASN A 369 -24.68 15.22 32.90
CA ASN A 369 -24.57 16.61 32.42
C ASN A 369 -23.16 17.23 32.61
N SER A 370 -22.09 16.43 32.60
CA SER A 370 -20.71 16.88 32.86
C SER A 370 -19.93 17.18 31.57
N SER A 371 -18.90 18.02 31.69
CA SER A 371 -17.87 18.21 30.66
C SER A 371 -16.57 17.55 31.11
N ILE A 372 -16.00 16.67 30.28
CA ILE A 372 -14.79 15.88 30.58
C ILE A 372 -13.73 16.14 29.51
N ILE A 373 -12.62 16.73 29.93
CA ILE A 373 -11.44 16.96 29.10
C ILE A 373 -10.39 15.93 29.52
N ASN A 374 -10.16 14.96 28.64
CA ASN A 374 -9.30 13.78 28.80
C ASN A 374 -9.70 12.81 29.94
N GLN A 375 -10.11 11.61 29.56
CA GLN A 375 -10.31 10.47 30.47
C GLN A 375 -9.39 9.32 30.04
N THR A 376 -8.48 8.88 30.92
CA THR A 376 -7.56 7.75 30.70
C THR A 376 -7.71 6.72 31.81
N LEU A 377 -8.17 5.50 31.50
CA LEU A 377 -8.50 4.48 32.50
C LEU A 377 -7.99 3.07 32.14
N VAL A 378 -7.58 2.30 33.17
CA VAL A 378 -7.02 0.94 33.04
C VAL A 378 -7.51 0.00 34.17
N ILE A 379 -7.67 -1.29 33.84
CA ILE A 379 -7.98 -2.52 34.64
C ILE A 379 -9.43 -3.08 34.65
N ILE A 380 -10.41 -2.53 35.38
CA ILE A 380 -11.83 -2.99 35.39
C ILE A 380 -12.73 -1.83 35.88
N SER A 381 -13.88 -1.57 35.23
CA SER A 381 -14.87 -0.59 35.69
C SER A 381 -16.20 -0.65 34.93
N ASP A 382 -17.30 -0.23 35.55
CA ASP A 382 -18.55 0.11 34.85
C ASP A 382 -18.70 1.64 34.75
N ILE A 383 -18.93 2.16 33.53
CA ILE A 383 -19.03 3.60 33.26
C ILE A 383 -20.37 3.94 32.61
N SER A 384 -21.11 4.88 33.23
CA SER A 384 -22.34 5.45 32.70
C SER A 384 -22.19 6.97 32.50
N ASN A 385 -22.25 7.42 31.26
CA ASN A 385 -22.20 8.84 30.89
C ASN A 385 -23.53 9.27 30.25
N ILE A 386 -24.23 10.23 30.86
CA ILE A 386 -25.55 10.70 30.39
C ILE A 386 -25.51 12.21 30.14
N ASN A 387 -25.87 12.64 28.92
CA ASN A 387 -25.84 14.04 28.46
C ASN A 387 -24.46 14.73 28.64
N THR A 388 -23.36 14.01 28.45
CA THR A 388 -22.00 14.50 28.72
C THR A 388 -21.25 14.91 27.46
N THR A 389 -20.36 15.90 27.57
CA THR A 389 -19.37 16.22 26.52
C THR A 389 -18.01 15.64 26.90
N ILE A 390 -17.40 14.83 26.03
CA ILE A 390 -16.10 14.18 26.27
C ILE A 390 -15.14 14.53 25.12
N VAL A 391 -14.00 15.17 25.43
CA VAL A 391 -13.06 15.62 24.39
C VAL A 391 -12.12 14.48 23.93
N ASN A 392 -11.59 13.69 24.86
CA ASN A 392 -10.78 12.50 24.56
C ASN A 392 -11.09 11.41 25.59
N GLN A 393 -11.34 10.18 25.14
CA GLN A 393 -11.52 9.00 25.99
C GLN A 393 -10.54 7.90 25.55
N MET A 394 -9.71 7.38 26.47
CA MET A 394 -8.71 6.34 26.21
C MET A 394 -8.79 5.25 27.28
N LEU A 395 -9.01 4.00 26.88
CA LEU A 395 -9.22 2.88 27.81
C LEU A 395 -8.40 1.62 27.47
N ALA A 396 -8.01 0.87 28.51
CA ALA A 396 -7.43 -0.47 28.38
C ALA A 396 -7.93 -1.45 29.47
N LEU A 397 -8.39 -2.63 29.05
CA LEU A 397 -8.82 -3.78 29.87
C LEU A 397 -10.15 -3.61 30.63
N GLY A 398 -11.11 -4.49 30.37
CA GLY A 398 -12.09 -4.99 31.36
C GLY A 398 -13.25 -4.08 31.74
N VAL A 399 -13.73 -3.24 30.82
CA VAL A 399 -14.72 -2.18 31.11
C VAL A 399 -16.08 -2.45 30.44
N ASN A 400 -17.19 -2.09 31.09
CA ASN A 400 -18.48 -1.88 30.39
C ASN A 400 -18.76 -0.37 30.28
N ILE A 401 -19.09 0.11 29.08
CA ILE A 401 -19.37 1.54 28.84
C ILE A 401 -20.77 1.73 28.26
N THR A 402 -21.57 2.54 28.95
CA THR A 402 -22.87 3.01 28.46
C THR A 402 -22.83 4.54 28.31
N ASN A 403 -22.89 5.01 27.07
CA ASN A 403 -23.02 6.44 26.75
C ASN A 403 -24.41 6.72 26.19
N ILE A 404 -25.13 7.68 26.77
CA ILE A 404 -26.48 8.07 26.36
C ILE A 404 -26.53 9.59 26.15
N ASN A 405 -26.96 10.03 24.96
CA ASN A 405 -27.02 11.45 24.58
C ASN A 405 -25.66 12.18 24.73
N ALA A 406 -24.54 11.48 24.54
CA ALA A 406 -23.21 12.04 24.74
C ALA A 406 -22.67 12.70 23.45
N THR A 407 -21.79 13.69 23.60
CA THR A 407 -20.98 14.24 22.49
C THR A 407 -19.52 13.90 22.74
N ILE A 408 -18.94 13.04 21.90
CA ILE A 408 -17.59 12.48 22.07
C ILE A 408 -16.72 12.89 20.87
N TYR A 409 -15.62 13.60 21.09
CA TYR A 409 -14.73 14.01 20.00
C TYR A 409 -13.80 12.88 19.56
N ASN A 410 -13.01 12.30 20.47
CA ASN A 410 -12.19 11.13 20.18
C ASN A 410 -12.42 10.03 21.21
N GLN A 411 -12.76 8.81 20.74
CA GLN A 411 -12.89 7.61 21.57
C GLN A 411 -11.89 6.55 21.10
N ILE A 412 -11.01 6.10 22.00
CA ILE A 412 -9.97 5.08 21.73
C ILE A 412 -10.11 3.96 22.75
N LEU A 413 -10.43 2.74 22.30
CA LEU A 413 -10.58 1.56 23.16
C LEU A 413 -9.57 0.47 22.81
N SER A 414 -9.07 -0.22 23.84
CA SER A 414 -8.24 -1.42 23.69
C SER A 414 -8.61 -2.53 24.67
N LEU A 415 -8.68 -3.77 24.16
CA LEU A 415 -8.78 -5.05 24.90
C LEU A 415 -10.01 -5.24 25.82
N SER A 416 -10.91 -6.16 25.42
CA SER A 416 -11.97 -6.74 26.28
C SER A 416 -12.85 -5.70 27.00
N VAL A 417 -13.62 -4.96 26.19
CA VAL A 417 -14.60 -3.96 26.64
C VAL A 417 -15.93 -4.31 25.96
N ASP A 418 -17.07 -4.11 26.63
CA ASP A 418 -18.38 -4.08 25.97
C ASP A 418 -18.86 -2.61 25.89
N LEU A 419 -19.22 -2.16 24.68
CA LEU A 419 -19.56 -0.75 24.40
C LEU A 419 -20.99 -0.62 23.87
N SER A 420 -21.79 0.20 24.56
CA SER A 420 -23.16 0.58 24.20
C SER A 420 -23.26 2.10 24.07
N ASN A 421 -23.39 2.60 22.83
CA ASN A 421 -23.64 4.02 22.54
C ASN A 421 -25.07 4.19 22.00
N VAL A 422 -25.85 5.03 22.67
CA VAL A 422 -27.24 5.33 22.29
C VAL A 422 -27.43 6.83 22.07
N ASN A 423 -28.00 7.21 20.94
CA ASN A 423 -28.36 8.61 20.59
C ASN A 423 -27.20 9.61 20.83
N SER A 424 -25.96 9.21 20.51
CA SER A 424 -24.75 9.99 20.78
C SER A 424 -24.09 10.47 19.48
N SER A 425 -23.36 11.58 19.56
CA SER A 425 -22.59 12.13 18.43
C SER A 425 -21.11 11.88 18.66
N ILE A 426 -20.46 11.12 17.77
CA ILE A 426 -19.07 10.66 17.94
C ILE A 426 -18.23 11.09 16.73
N TYR A 427 -17.27 11.99 16.92
CA TYR A 427 -16.51 12.53 15.79
C TYR A 427 -15.47 11.54 15.25
N ASN A 428 -14.68 10.91 16.13
CA ASN A 428 -13.77 9.81 15.80
C ASN A 428 -13.92 8.64 16.79
N LEU A 429 -14.14 7.43 16.27
CA LEU A 429 -14.19 6.18 17.04
C LEU A 429 -13.09 5.22 16.53
N LEU A 430 -12.11 4.90 17.38
CA LEU A 430 -11.02 3.95 17.11
C LEU A 430 -11.10 2.77 18.09
N LEU A 431 -11.15 1.56 17.55
CA LEU A 431 -11.41 0.32 18.31
C LEU A 431 -10.36 -0.75 18.00
N ASN A 432 -9.76 -1.35 19.03
CA ASN A 432 -8.72 -2.37 18.88
C ASN A 432 -8.95 -3.61 19.78
N VAL A 433 -9.23 -4.75 19.14
CA VAL A 433 -9.30 -6.15 19.64
C VAL A 433 -10.29 -6.46 20.77
N GLY A 434 -11.20 -7.40 20.49
CA GLY A 434 -11.89 -8.23 21.51
C GLY A 434 -13.14 -7.61 22.13
N ILE A 435 -13.87 -6.78 21.38
CA ILE A 435 -14.98 -5.94 21.87
C ILE A 435 -16.28 -6.35 21.15
N ASN A 436 -17.37 -6.62 21.87
CA ASN A 436 -18.71 -6.64 21.28
C ASN A 436 -19.28 -5.22 21.30
N ILE A 437 -19.83 -4.75 20.18
CA ILE A 437 -20.24 -3.36 20.02
C ILE A 437 -21.68 -3.32 19.54
N THR A 438 -22.48 -2.52 20.25
CA THR A 438 -23.86 -2.19 19.87
C THR A 438 -24.00 -0.67 19.80
N ASN A 439 -24.06 -0.12 18.58
CA ASN A 439 -24.31 1.31 18.33
C ASN A 439 -25.75 1.49 17.83
N ILE A 440 -26.54 2.30 18.53
CA ILE A 440 -27.95 2.59 18.21
C ILE A 440 -28.18 4.12 18.08
N GLU A 441 -28.71 4.56 16.93
CA GLU A 441 -29.18 5.95 16.69
C GLU A 441 -28.10 7.05 16.85
N ASN A 442 -26.84 6.74 16.53
CA ASN A 442 -25.71 7.67 16.63
C ASN A 442 -25.43 8.40 15.30
N ASP A 443 -24.77 9.56 15.39
CA ASP A 443 -24.14 10.26 14.27
C ASP A 443 -22.61 10.17 14.41
N ILE A 444 -21.93 9.51 13.47
CA ILE A 444 -20.51 9.16 13.56
C ILE A 444 -19.72 9.81 12.41
N GLY A 445 -18.74 10.65 12.75
CA GLY A 445 -17.86 11.28 11.77
C GLY A 445 -16.97 10.26 11.06
N THR A 446 -16.01 9.66 11.78
CA THR A 446 -15.15 8.60 11.25
C THR A 446 -15.06 7.42 12.21
N LEU A 447 -15.31 6.22 11.69
CA LEU A 447 -15.15 4.94 12.37
C LEU A 447 -13.92 4.20 11.84
N TYR A 448 -13.01 3.82 12.74
CA TYR A 448 -11.90 2.90 12.48
C TYR A 448 -12.02 1.70 13.43
N MET A 449 -12.17 0.49 12.88
CA MET A 449 -12.43 -0.70 13.68
C MET A 449 -11.52 -1.86 13.29
N PHE A 450 -10.79 -2.39 14.28
CA PHE A 450 -9.96 -3.59 14.19
C PHE A 450 -10.37 -4.56 15.31
N THR A 451 -11.18 -5.58 15.04
CA THR A 451 -11.64 -6.51 16.10
C THR A 451 -11.93 -7.92 15.60
N ASN A 452 -11.80 -8.89 16.48
CA ASN A 452 -12.00 -10.30 16.20
C ASN A 452 -13.41 -10.78 16.63
N ASN A 453 -14.31 -9.86 17.00
CA ASN A 453 -15.68 -10.14 17.48
C ASN A 453 -16.75 -9.58 16.53
N SER A 454 -18.03 -9.88 16.81
CA SER A 454 -19.17 -9.42 15.99
C SER A 454 -19.52 -7.95 16.21
N PHE A 455 -19.87 -7.26 15.12
CA PHE A 455 -20.33 -5.86 15.14
C PHE A 455 -21.83 -5.76 14.81
N ILE A 456 -22.61 -5.12 15.69
CA ILE A 456 -24.04 -4.85 15.49
C ILE A 456 -24.28 -3.33 15.45
N ASN A 457 -24.83 -2.86 14.33
CA ASN A 457 -24.95 -1.43 14.04
C ASN A 457 -26.38 -1.12 13.56
N LEU A 458 -27.15 -0.34 14.33
CA LEU A 458 -28.60 -0.12 14.11
C LEU A 458 -28.96 1.38 14.03
N ASN A 459 -29.67 1.81 12.98
CA ASN A 459 -30.19 3.18 12.81
C ASN A 459 -29.13 4.33 12.88
N ASN A 460 -27.85 4.12 12.55
CA ASN A 460 -26.84 5.18 12.66
C ASN A 460 -26.59 5.90 11.31
N VAL A 461 -26.15 7.16 11.41
CA VAL A 461 -25.60 7.94 10.30
C VAL A 461 -24.08 7.96 10.46
N MET A 462 -23.33 7.69 9.39
CA MET A 462 -21.87 7.64 9.42
C MET A 462 -21.29 8.32 8.17
N ASN A 463 -20.29 9.19 8.32
CA ASN A 463 -19.62 9.75 7.14
C ASN A 463 -18.58 8.74 6.59
N ASN A 464 -17.50 8.46 7.31
CA ASN A 464 -16.49 7.49 6.89
C ASN A 464 -16.46 6.27 7.84
N SER A 465 -16.31 5.07 7.29
CA SER A 465 -16.19 3.84 8.08
C SER A 465 -15.19 2.87 7.46
N PHE A 466 -14.15 2.53 8.23
CA PHE A 466 -13.10 1.58 7.88
C PHE A 466 -13.13 0.43 8.88
N ILE A 467 -13.52 -0.76 8.43
CA ILE A 467 -13.78 -1.92 9.29
C ILE A 467 -12.92 -3.08 8.81
N TYR A 468 -12.02 -3.56 9.68
CA TYR A 468 -11.22 -4.76 9.45
C TYR A 468 -11.44 -5.77 10.58
N MET A 469 -12.02 -6.95 10.29
CA MET A 469 -12.44 -7.89 11.33
C MET A 469 -12.39 -9.35 10.92
N GLU A 470 -12.18 -10.23 11.90
CA GLU A 470 -12.22 -11.68 11.69
C GLU A 470 -13.63 -12.27 11.71
N ASN A 471 -14.63 -11.56 12.23
CA ASN A 471 -15.99 -12.08 12.50
C ASN A 471 -17.10 -11.24 11.85
N ASN A 472 -18.35 -11.71 11.98
CA ASN A 472 -19.51 -11.24 11.22
C ASN A 472 -19.88 -9.76 11.46
N ILE A 473 -20.36 -9.09 10.40
CA ILE A 473 -20.99 -7.75 10.44
C ILE A 473 -22.51 -7.90 10.30
N ILE A 474 -23.28 -7.26 11.18
CA ILE A 474 -24.72 -7.03 11.00
C ILE A 474 -25.01 -5.53 11.10
N SER A 475 -25.42 -4.94 9.98
CA SER A 475 -25.62 -3.48 9.85
C SER A 475 -27.02 -3.20 9.27
N ILE A 476 -27.89 -2.55 10.04
CA ILE A 476 -29.32 -2.39 9.71
C ILE A 476 -29.70 -0.90 9.75
N ASN A 477 -30.49 -0.44 8.77
CA ASN A 477 -31.06 0.92 8.67
C ASN A 477 -29.98 2.03 8.74
N GLN A 478 -28.83 1.86 8.08
CA GLN A 478 -27.72 2.81 8.14
C GLN A 478 -27.76 3.83 7.00
N SER A 479 -27.26 5.05 7.24
CA SER A 479 -26.85 5.97 6.18
C SER A 479 -25.34 6.19 6.24
N ILE A 480 -24.58 5.72 5.25
CA ILE A 480 -23.11 5.74 5.25
C ILE A 480 -22.58 6.44 4.01
N SER A 481 -21.71 7.45 4.15
CA SER A 481 -21.10 8.08 2.96
C SER A 481 -20.08 7.13 2.33
N ASN A 482 -19.00 6.77 3.04
CA ASN A 482 -17.98 5.83 2.58
C ASN A 482 -17.80 4.67 3.55
N LEU A 483 -17.94 3.44 3.06
CA LEU A 483 -17.78 2.21 3.81
C LEU A 483 -16.70 1.33 3.16
N VAL A 484 -15.62 1.07 3.89
CA VAL A 484 -14.52 0.18 3.51
C VAL A 484 -14.50 -1.01 4.46
N ILE A 485 -14.65 -2.24 3.92
CA ILE A 485 -14.71 -3.47 4.71
C ILE A 485 -13.64 -4.46 4.24
N GLY A 486 -12.78 -4.90 5.15
CA GLY A 486 -11.96 -6.10 4.97
C GLY A 486 -12.30 -7.12 6.05
N VAL A 487 -13.07 -8.17 5.75
CA VAL A 487 -13.38 -9.18 6.76
C VAL A 487 -13.16 -10.62 6.30
N SER A 488 -12.84 -11.45 7.29
CA SER A 488 -12.59 -12.88 7.11
C SER A 488 -13.87 -13.71 7.01
N ASN A 489 -15.00 -13.18 7.51
CA ASN A 489 -16.30 -13.85 7.71
C ASN A 489 -17.49 -13.03 7.13
N ASP A 490 -18.73 -13.48 7.31
CA ASP A 490 -19.89 -13.00 6.54
C ASP A 490 -20.34 -11.56 6.91
N VAL A 491 -20.80 -10.82 5.90
CA VAL A 491 -21.30 -9.43 6.02
C VAL A 491 -22.77 -9.33 5.65
N TYR A 492 -23.59 -8.77 6.54
CA TYR A 492 -25.01 -8.52 6.33
C TYR A 492 -25.31 -7.02 6.42
N LEU A 493 -25.69 -6.39 5.29
CA LEU A 493 -26.17 -5.00 5.25
C LEU A 493 -27.65 -4.98 4.85
N ILE A 494 -28.50 -4.35 5.66
CA ILE A 494 -29.97 -4.42 5.54
C ILE A 494 -30.58 -3.01 5.59
N ASN A 495 -31.48 -2.69 4.65
CA ASN A 495 -32.27 -1.44 4.60
C ASN A 495 -31.44 -0.13 4.68
N GLY A 496 -30.21 -0.12 4.16
CA GLY A 496 -29.29 1.03 4.27
C GLY A 496 -29.20 1.89 3.00
N THR A 497 -28.67 3.12 3.14
CA THR A 497 -28.21 3.98 2.05
C THR A 497 -26.71 4.17 2.15
N ILE A 498 -25.94 3.77 1.13
CA ILE A 498 -24.46 3.84 1.12
C ILE A 498 -24.00 4.62 -0.12
N SER A 499 -23.14 5.64 0.00
CA SER A 499 -22.66 6.33 -1.21
C SER A 499 -21.51 5.57 -1.89
N THR A 500 -20.53 5.11 -1.11
CA THR A 500 -19.38 4.35 -1.60
C THR A 500 -19.19 3.11 -0.75
N LEU A 501 -19.18 1.92 -1.36
CA LEU A 501 -18.87 0.65 -0.69
C LEU A 501 -17.66 -0.01 -1.36
N ILE A 502 -16.58 -0.19 -0.59
CA ILE A 502 -15.37 -0.90 -1.03
C ILE A 502 -15.21 -2.12 -0.13
N THR A 503 -15.06 -3.31 -0.71
CA THR A 503 -14.91 -4.54 0.10
C THR A 503 -13.83 -5.48 -0.44
N GLN A 504 -13.03 -6.04 0.48
CA GLN A 504 -12.11 -7.13 0.21
C GLN A 504 -12.38 -8.29 1.18
N LEU A 505 -13.10 -9.33 0.73
CA LEU A 505 -13.62 -10.37 1.63
C LEU A 505 -13.15 -11.78 1.26
N SER A 506 -12.84 -12.60 2.27
CA SER A 506 -12.65 -14.05 2.12
C SER A 506 -13.93 -14.86 2.40
N ALA A 507 -15.06 -14.22 2.65
CA ALA A 507 -16.35 -14.85 2.97
C ALA A 507 -17.52 -14.19 2.21
N ASN A 508 -18.77 -14.44 2.60
CA ASN A 508 -19.93 -14.05 1.82
C ASN A 508 -20.42 -12.63 2.14
N LEU A 509 -21.01 -11.98 1.14
CA LEU A 509 -21.68 -10.68 1.30
C LEU A 509 -23.17 -10.81 0.99
N PHE A 510 -24.00 -10.35 1.93
CA PHE A 510 -25.44 -10.30 1.80
C PHE A 510 -25.97 -8.86 1.92
N LEU A 511 -26.59 -8.36 0.86
CA LEU A 511 -27.21 -7.03 0.81
C LEU A 511 -28.72 -7.18 0.63
N LEU A 512 -29.52 -6.60 1.53
CA LEU A 512 -30.98 -6.66 1.48
C LEU A 512 -31.60 -5.26 1.54
N ASN A 513 -32.34 -4.87 0.50
CA ASN A 513 -33.00 -3.56 0.37
C ASN A 513 -32.05 -2.36 0.56
N VAL A 514 -30.82 -2.45 0.03
CA VAL A 514 -29.81 -1.39 0.18
C VAL A 514 -29.81 -0.49 -1.05
N SER A 515 -29.69 0.83 -0.87
CA SER A 515 -29.42 1.77 -1.97
C SER A 515 -27.94 2.12 -1.98
N ILE A 516 -27.24 1.91 -3.10
CA ILE A 516 -25.79 2.15 -3.19
C ILE A 516 -25.44 2.96 -4.44
N ASN A 517 -24.73 4.09 -4.28
CA ASN A 517 -24.35 4.92 -5.43
C ASN A 517 -23.15 4.34 -6.18
N SER A 518 -22.11 3.92 -5.48
CA SER A 518 -20.89 3.38 -6.09
C SER A 518 -20.35 2.20 -5.28
N THR A 519 -19.89 1.15 -5.97
CA THR A 519 -19.33 -0.04 -5.33
C THR A 519 -18.09 -0.57 -6.03
N LEU A 520 -17.15 -1.08 -5.23
CA LEU A 520 -15.98 -1.84 -5.65
C LEU A 520 -15.90 -3.13 -4.82
N PHE A 521 -16.19 -4.26 -5.46
CA PHE A 521 -16.21 -5.57 -4.81
C PHE A 521 -15.02 -6.42 -5.29
N ALA A 522 -14.16 -6.86 -4.36
CA ALA A 522 -13.09 -7.83 -4.60
C ALA A 522 -13.26 -9.01 -3.61
N ILE A 523 -14.05 -10.02 -3.98
CA ILE A 523 -14.50 -11.07 -3.04
C ILE A 523 -14.17 -12.47 -3.57
N ASN A 524 -13.61 -13.31 -2.71
CA ASN A 524 -13.23 -14.68 -3.06
C ASN A 524 -14.41 -15.68 -3.04
N ASN A 525 -15.52 -15.34 -2.38
CA ASN A 525 -16.68 -16.21 -2.16
C ASN A 525 -17.97 -15.63 -2.77
N THR A 526 -19.14 -15.95 -2.22
CA THR A 526 -20.44 -15.61 -2.84
C THR A 526 -20.92 -14.23 -2.45
N VAL A 527 -21.64 -13.58 -3.37
CA VAL A 527 -22.33 -12.31 -3.11
C VAL A 527 -23.77 -12.43 -3.55
N ASN A 528 -24.69 -12.08 -2.65
CA ASN A 528 -26.13 -12.16 -2.87
C ASN A 528 -26.78 -10.83 -2.51
N ILE A 529 -27.44 -10.21 -3.48
CA ILE A 529 -27.98 -8.87 -3.37
C ILE A 529 -29.46 -8.90 -3.78
N ILE A 530 -30.33 -8.48 -2.86
CA ILE A 530 -31.77 -8.64 -2.95
C ILE A 530 -32.46 -7.29 -2.73
N GLY A 531 -33.46 -6.96 -3.57
CA GLY A 531 -34.35 -5.81 -3.36
C GLY A 531 -33.68 -4.43 -3.41
N SER A 532 -32.47 -4.35 -3.97
CA SER A 532 -31.57 -3.21 -3.80
C SER A 532 -31.62 -2.23 -4.99
N ASN A 533 -31.08 -1.02 -4.82
CA ASN A 533 -30.86 -0.06 -5.91
C ASN A 533 -29.37 0.24 -6.01
N ILE A 534 -28.76 0.05 -7.19
CA ILE A 534 -27.33 0.24 -7.41
C ILE A 534 -27.11 1.15 -8.61
N THR A 535 -26.53 2.32 -8.38
CA THR A 535 -26.29 3.31 -9.44
C THR A 535 -25.05 2.94 -10.26
N SER A 536 -23.94 2.60 -9.62
CA SER A 536 -22.72 2.15 -10.31
C SER A 536 -22.00 1.03 -9.54
N ASN A 537 -21.55 -0.01 -10.24
CA ASN A 537 -20.76 -1.08 -9.62
C ASN A 537 -19.62 -1.61 -10.49
N TYR A 538 -18.46 -1.86 -9.87
CA TYR A 538 -17.37 -2.65 -10.43
C TYR A 538 -17.11 -3.88 -9.54
N ILE A 539 -17.14 -5.06 -10.14
CA ILE A 539 -17.16 -6.34 -9.42
C ILE A 539 -16.11 -7.28 -9.99
N LEU A 540 -15.18 -7.73 -9.14
CA LEU A 540 -14.21 -8.77 -9.43
C LEU A 540 -14.45 -9.96 -8.48
N LEU A 541 -14.85 -11.12 -9.02
CA LEU A 541 -15.22 -12.29 -8.22
C LEU A 541 -14.62 -13.59 -8.77
N ASN A 542 -14.10 -14.41 -7.85
CA ASN A 542 -13.62 -15.75 -8.17
C ASN A 542 -14.76 -16.81 -8.18
N ASN A 543 -15.95 -16.48 -7.65
CA ASN A 543 -17.04 -17.42 -7.41
C ASN A 543 -18.41 -16.94 -7.97
N SER A 544 -19.52 -17.42 -7.43
CA SER A 544 -20.87 -17.15 -7.94
C SER A 544 -21.49 -15.86 -7.41
N PHE A 545 -22.21 -15.16 -8.29
CA PHE A 545 -22.82 -13.86 -8.04
C PHE A 545 -24.33 -13.87 -8.30
N THR A 546 -25.14 -13.33 -7.39
CA THR A 546 -26.61 -13.31 -7.52
C THR A 546 -27.22 -11.93 -7.27
N PHE A 547 -28.00 -11.42 -8.23
CA PHE A 547 -28.90 -10.27 -8.05
C PHE A 547 -30.37 -10.72 -8.16
N THR A 548 -31.19 -10.36 -7.17
CA THR A 548 -32.64 -10.61 -7.19
C THR A 548 -33.43 -9.33 -6.93
N ASN A 549 -34.46 -9.05 -7.74
CA ASN A 549 -35.37 -7.90 -7.57
C ASN A 549 -34.63 -6.55 -7.39
N THR A 550 -33.50 -6.35 -8.07
CA THR A 550 -32.60 -5.19 -7.89
C THR A 550 -32.66 -4.27 -9.11
N ASN A 551 -32.60 -2.95 -8.89
CA ASN A 551 -32.40 -1.98 -9.98
C ASN A 551 -30.92 -1.66 -10.10
N ILE A 552 -30.37 -1.76 -11.31
CA ILE A 552 -28.95 -1.66 -11.62
C ILE A 552 -28.82 -0.64 -12.76
N ASN A 553 -28.19 0.50 -12.50
CA ASN A 553 -27.97 1.50 -13.57
C ASN A 553 -26.71 1.15 -14.37
N ASP A 554 -25.49 1.36 -13.86
CA ASP A 554 -24.25 1.05 -14.58
C ASP A 554 -23.41 -0.06 -13.91
N SER A 555 -23.44 -1.25 -14.49
CA SER A 555 -22.78 -2.46 -13.96
C SER A 555 -21.56 -2.86 -14.77
N ARG A 556 -20.43 -3.13 -14.11
CA ARG A 556 -19.24 -3.77 -14.70
C ARG A 556 -18.82 -4.98 -13.86
N LEU A 557 -18.84 -6.17 -14.45
CA LEU A 557 -18.61 -7.45 -13.79
C LEU A 557 -17.45 -8.20 -14.47
N ALA A 558 -16.52 -8.73 -13.69
CA ALA A 558 -15.46 -9.64 -14.12
C ALA A 558 -15.48 -10.85 -13.17
N ILE A 559 -16.01 -11.98 -13.63
CA ILE A 559 -16.43 -13.09 -12.76
C ILE A 559 -15.94 -14.42 -13.33
N ILE A 560 -15.24 -15.22 -12.53
CA ILE A 560 -14.71 -16.51 -13.00
C ILE A 560 -15.85 -17.53 -13.16
N ASN A 561 -16.69 -17.72 -12.14
CA ASN A 561 -17.70 -18.77 -12.17
C ASN A 561 -19.04 -18.28 -12.78
N ASN A 562 -20.07 -18.09 -11.96
CA ASN A 562 -21.45 -18.00 -12.45
C ASN A 562 -22.14 -16.69 -12.05
N ILE A 563 -22.94 -16.13 -12.97
CA ILE A 563 -23.84 -15.01 -12.70
C ILE A 563 -25.29 -15.48 -12.77
N LEU A 564 -26.10 -15.08 -11.79
CA LEU A 564 -27.54 -15.30 -11.75
C LEU A 564 -28.29 -13.98 -11.49
N LEU A 565 -28.96 -13.44 -12.52
CA LEU A 565 -29.77 -12.22 -12.42
C LEU A 565 -31.25 -12.60 -12.53
N ILE A 566 -32.04 -12.39 -11.48
CA ILE A 566 -33.48 -12.68 -11.42
C ILE A 566 -34.30 -11.39 -11.16
N ASN A 567 -35.30 -11.09 -11.99
CA ASN A 567 -36.25 -9.99 -11.81
C ASN A 567 -35.63 -8.58 -11.68
N ASN A 568 -34.50 -8.30 -12.32
CA ASN A 568 -33.80 -7.01 -12.19
C ASN A 568 -34.18 -6.02 -13.30
N THR A 569 -34.08 -4.72 -13.01
CA THR A 569 -34.07 -3.66 -14.02
C THR A 569 -32.63 -3.24 -14.27
N ILE A 570 -32.15 -3.26 -15.51
CA ILE A 570 -30.74 -3.08 -15.86
C ILE A 570 -30.61 -2.02 -16.96
N SER A 571 -30.03 -0.85 -16.66
CA SER A 571 -29.77 0.18 -17.69
C SER A 571 -28.56 -0.18 -18.56
N THR A 572 -27.44 -0.51 -17.92
CA THR A 572 -26.17 -0.89 -18.55
C THR A 572 -25.52 -2.04 -17.79
N LEU A 573 -25.18 -3.12 -18.50
CA LEU A 573 -24.39 -4.23 -17.96
C LEU A 573 -23.20 -4.52 -18.88
N ILE A 574 -21.98 -4.44 -18.37
CA ILE A 574 -20.77 -4.95 -19.02
C ILE A 574 -20.30 -6.13 -18.17
N SER A 575 -20.09 -7.30 -18.77
CA SER A 575 -19.75 -8.51 -18.03
C SER A 575 -18.73 -9.35 -18.78
N GLU A 576 -17.69 -9.81 -18.09
CA GLU A 576 -16.73 -10.82 -18.54
C GLU A 576 -16.87 -12.05 -17.64
N VAL A 577 -17.28 -13.19 -18.19
CA VAL A 577 -17.64 -14.40 -17.40
C VAL A 577 -17.08 -15.68 -18.01
N TYR A 578 -16.27 -16.42 -17.26
CA TYR A 578 -15.63 -17.62 -17.81
C TYR A 578 -16.56 -18.83 -17.87
N SER A 579 -17.41 -19.06 -16.86
CA SER A 579 -18.36 -20.20 -16.86
C SER A 579 -19.75 -19.84 -17.41
N ALA A 580 -20.68 -19.34 -16.60
CA ALA A 580 -22.09 -19.26 -17.01
C ALA A 580 -22.85 -18.00 -16.57
N VAL A 581 -23.73 -17.50 -17.43
CA VAL A 581 -24.64 -16.38 -17.15
C VAL A 581 -26.10 -16.82 -17.29
N TYR A 582 -26.88 -16.60 -16.25
CA TYR A 582 -28.31 -16.89 -16.19
C TYR A 582 -29.10 -15.60 -15.97
N LEU A 583 -29.83 -15.16 -16.99
CA LEU A 583 -30.72 -14.00 -16.90
C LEU A 583 -32.18 -14.50 -16.92
N ILE A 584 -32.91 -14.27 -15.84
CA ILE A 584 -34.31 -14.70 -15.67
C ILE A 584 -35.20 -13.49 -15.37
N ASN A 585 -36.17 -13.21 -16.24
CA ASN A 585 -37.22 -12.21 -16.06
C ASN A 585 -36.70 -10.77 -15.78
N ASN A 586 -35.55 -10.40 -16.34
CA ASN A 586 -34.99 -9.05 -16.21
C ASN A 586 -35.52 -8.12 -17.31
N SER A 587 -35.56 -6.81 -17.03
CA SER A 587 -35.73 -5.76 -18.03
C SER A 587 -34.37 -5.10 -18.30
N ILE A 588 -33.83 -5.26 -19.51
CA ILE A 588 -32.46 -4.88 -19.87
C ILE A 588 -32.51 -3.80 -20.96
N TYR A 589 -31.88 -2.65 -20.73
CA TYR A 589 -31.77 -1.61 -21.75
C TYR A 589 -30.51 -1.83 -22.61
N THR A 590 -29.31 -1.79 -22.02
CA THR A 590 -28.06 -2.11 -22.72
C THR A 590 -27.28 -3.19 -21.98
N ALA A 591 -26.72 -4.16 -22.70
CA ALA A 591 -25.77 -5.10 -22.15
C ALA A 591 -24.68 -5.52 -23.15
N VAL A 592 -23.46 -5.73 -22.66
CA VAL A 592 -22.31 -6.32 -23.35
C VAL A 592 -21.81 -7.47 -22.49
N ILE A 593 -21.94 -8.71 -22.97
CA ILE A 593 -21.59 -9.92 -22.21
C ILE A 593 -20.54 -10.70 -22.99
N ASP A 594 -19.34 -10.78 -22.44
CA ASP A 594 -18.24 -11.63 -22.88
C ASP A 594 -18.26 -12.94 -22.08
N LEU A 595 -18.25 -14.08 -22.77
CA LEU A 595 -18.58 -15.41 -22.23
C LEU A 595 -17.56 -16.47 -22.64
N GLY A 596 -17.13 -17.29 -21.67
CA GLY A 596 -16.30 -18.46 -21.89
C GLY A 596 -17.08 -19.75 -22.22
N ALA A 597 -18.26 -20.01 -21.64
CA ALA A 597 -19.00 -21.26 -21.89
C ALA A 597 -20.52 -21.14 -22.11
N TYR A 598 -21.32 -20.51 -21.24
CA TYR A 598 -22.79 -20.65 -21.29
C TYR A 598 -23.60 -19.38 -21.00
N LEU A 599 -24.71 -19.19 -21.72
CA LEU A 599 -25.71 -18.15 -21.49
C LEU A 599 -27.13 -18.73 -21.54
N SER A 600 -27.95 -18.41 -20.55
CA SER A 600 -29.38 -18.71 -20.51
C SER A 600 -30.20 -17.43 -20.36
N LEU A 601 -31.15 -17.21 -21.29
CA LEU A 601 -32.09 -16.10 -21.28
C LEU A 601 -33.52 -16.64 -21.12
N VAL A 602 -34.14 -16.43 -19.96
CA VAL A 602 -35.51 -16.87 -19.67
C VAL A 602 -36.39 -15.65 -19.42
N ASN A 603 -37.40 -15.41 -20.26
CA ASN A 603 -38.41 -14.35 -20.10
C ASN A 603 -37.87 -12.91 -19.90
N ASN A 604 -36.66 -12.58 -20.37
CA ASN A 604 -36.14 -11.22 -20.27
C ASN A 604 -36.77 -10.30 -21.34
N THR A 605 -36.96 -9.03 -20.98
CA THR A 605 -37.36 -7.96 -21.92
C THR A 605 -36.13 -7.12 -22.26
N ILE A 606 -35.82 -6.96 -23.56
CA ILE A 606 -34.67 -6.18 -24.02
C ILE A 606 -35.18 -4.93 -24.73
N ASN A 607 -34.88 -3.76 -24.18
CA ASN A 607 -35.40 -2.46 -24.63
C ASN A 607 -34.39 -1.64 -25.46
N GLY A 608 -33.14 -2.06 -25.52
CA GLY A 608 -32.07 -1.44 -26.31
C GLY A 608 -31.10 -2.48 -26.86
N ASN A 609 -29.79 -2.25 -26.75
CA ASN A 609 -28.77 -3.08 -27.40
C ASN A 609 -28.23 -4.19 -26.48
N LEU A 610 -28.40 -5.44 -26.88
CA LEU A 610 -27.69 -6.59 -26.30
C LEU A 610 -26.58 -7.04 -27.26
N SER A 611 -25.33 -6.92 -26.84
CA SER A 611 -24.16 -7.49 -27.49
C SER A 611 -23.68 -8.71 -26.68
N ILE A 612 -23.50 -9.83 -27.36
CA ILE A 612 -22.96 -11.06 -26.77
C ILE A 612 -21.70 -11.41 -27.55
N VAL A 613 -20.56 -11.40 -26.87
CA VAL A 613 -19.30 -11.93 -27.38
C VAL A 613 -19.12 -13.29 -26.72
N ILE A 614 -19.19 -14.35 -27.51
CA ILE A 614 -18.65 -15.63 -27.07
C ILE A 614 -17.19 -15.61 -27.49
N LYS A 615 -16.26 -15.74 -26.54
CA LYS A 615 -14.87 -16.03 -26.85
C LYS A 615 -14.81 -17.47 -27.39
N MET A 616 -15.12 -17.62 -28.67
CA MET A 616 -14.67 -18.77 -29.45
C MET A 616 -13.16 -18.79 -29.30
N ASN A 617 -12.67 -19.77 -28.52
CA ASN A 617 -11.26 -20.00 -28.24
C ASN A 617 -10.44 -19.71 -29.50
N ASP A 618 -9.40 -18.87 -29.39
CA ASP A 618 -8.60 -18.44 -30.55
C ASP A 618 -8.12 -19.65 -31.37
N PHE A 619 -7.83 -20.77 -30.70
CA PHE A 619 -7.54 -22.07 -31.30
C PHE A 619 -8.61 -22.57 -32.30
N LEU A 620 -9.90 -22.40 -32.02
CA LEU A 620 -10.98 -22.80 -32.94
C LEU A 620 -11.07 -21.87 -34.16
N THR A 621 -10.76 -20.59 -33.98
CA THR A 621 -10.70 -19.62 -35.07
C THR A 621 -9.51 -19.88 -35.97
N GLU A 622 -8.34 -20.17 -35.39
CA GLU A 622 -7.14 -20.57 -36.12
C GLU A 622 -7.35 -21.92 -36.81
N LEU A 623 -7.90 -22.92 -36.14
CA LEU A 623 -8.20 -24.23 -36.73
C LEU A 623 -9.25 -24.16 -37.85
N TYR A 624 -10.24 -23.27 -37.75
CA TYR A 624 -11.18 -22.97 -38.85
C TYR A 624 -10.45 -22.44 -40.08
N GLN A 625 -9.50 -21.51 -39.89
CA GLN A 625 -8.69 -20.93 -40.97
C GLN A 625 -7.68 -21.93 -41.56
N MET A 626 -7.15 -22.83 -40.73
CA MET A 626 -6.20 -23.88 -41.15
C MET A 626 -6.87 -25.10 -41.78
N THR A 627 -8.18 -25.30 -41.61
CA THR A 627 -8.92 -26.45 -42.16
C THR A 627 -9.44 -26.13 -43.56
N MET A 628 -8.96 -26.85 -44.58
CA MET A 628 -9.55 -26.78 -45.93
C MET A 628 -10.98 -27.33 -45.90
N PHE A 629 -11.86 -26.80 -46.76
CA PHE A 629 -13.30 -27.07 -46.72
C PHE A 629 -14.01 -26.70 -45.39
N SER A 630 -13.44 -25.81 -44.56
CA SER A 630 -14.02 -25.42 -43.27
C SER A 630 -15.44 -24.86 -43.40
N ASP A 631 -15.73 -24.07 -44.43
CA ASP A 631 -17.07 -23.56 -44.77
C ASP A 631 -18.12 -24.68 -45.00
N MET A 632 -17.68 -25.92 -45.26
CA MET A 632 -18.53 -27.09 -45.51
C MET A 632 -18.71 -28.00 -44.28
N LEU A 633 -18.09 -27.66 -43.15
CA LEU A 633 -18.16 -28.40 -41.89
C LEU A 633 -19.12 -27.72 -40.89
N ASN A 634 -19.72 -28.52 -40.01
CA ASN A 634 -20.66 -28.00 -39.02
C ASN A 634 -19.94 -27.69 -37.70
N TRP A 635 -19.41 -26.47 -37.61
CA TRP A 635 -18.72 -25.96 -36.43
C TRP A 635 -19.61 -25.67 -35.21
N THR A 636 -20.94 -25.81 -35.35
CA THR A 636 -21.89 -25.62 -34.25
C THR A 636 -21.61 -26.59 -33.10
N ASN A 637 -21.51 -26.07 -31.88
CA ASN A 637 -21.23 -26.82 -30.64
C ASN A 637 -19.84 -27.46 -30.53
N ILE A 638 -18.92 -27.29 -31.50
CA ILE A 638 -17.56 -27.86 -31.41
C ILE A 638 -16.81 -27.34 -30.18
N GLY A 639 -16.94 -26.05 -29.85
CA GLY A 639 -16.32 -25.45 -28.65
C GLY A 639 -16.86 -25.97 -27.32
N LEU A 640 -17.98 -26.70 -27.32
CA LEU A 640 -18.57 -27.32 -26.12
C LEU A 640 -18.17 -28.80 -25.95
N ASN A 641 -17.65 -29.45 -26.99
CA ASN A 641 -17.23 -30.85 -26.91
C ASN A 641 -16.13 -31.17 -27.95
N ILE A 642 -14.89 -31.29 -27.45
CA ILE A 642 -13.71 -31.64 -28.26
C ILE A 642 -13.85 -33.03 -28.92
N SER A 643 -14.69 -33.94 -28.42
CA SER A 643 -14.95 -35.22 -29.09
C SER A 643 -15.70 -35.04 -30.42
N LEU A 644 -16.43 -33.93 -30.61
CA LEU A 644 -17.03 -33.60 -31.90
C LEU A 644 -15.96 -33.13 -32.90
N LEU A 645 -14.96 -32.37 -32.45
CA LEU A 645 -13.84 -31.93 -33.29
C LEU A 645 -13.10 -33.13 -33.89
N THR A 646 -12.69 -34.09 -33.05
CA THR A 646 -12.01 -35.33 -33.49
C THR A 646 -12.89 -36.31 -34.26
N SER A 647 -14.19 -36.02 -34.39
CA SER A 647 -15.12 -36.75 -35.27
C SER A 647 -15.30 -36.10 -36.64
N GLN A 648 -15.00 -34.81 -36.78
CA GLN A 648 -15.20 -34.05 -38.02
C GLN A 648 -13.91 -33.77 -38.79
N ILE A 649 -12.78 -33.55 -38.11
CA ILE A 649 -11.52 -33.09 -38.70
C ILE A 649 -10.37 -34.02 -38.28
N ASP A 650 -9.40 -34.19 -39.18
CA ASP A 650 -8.12 -34.84 -38.89
C ASP A 650 -6.95 -34.05 -39.51
N ALA A 651 -5.74 -34.26 -38.98
CA ALA A 651 -4.51 -33.78 -39.58
C ALA A 651 -3.97 -34.82 -40.58
N TRP A 652 -3.57 -34.36 -41.76
CA TRP A 652 -3.07 -35.18 -42.86
C TRP A 652 -1.70 -34.70 -43.32
N GLU A 653 -0.77 -35.64 -43.50
CA GLU A 653 0.56 -35.37 -44.05
C GLU A 653 0.56 -35.64 -45.55
N PHE A 654 1.02 -34.68 -46.35
CA PHE A 654 1.26 -34.84 -47.78
C PHE A 654 2.77 -34.78 -48.03
N ILE A 655 3.36 -35.89 -48.46
CA ILE A 655 4.81 -36.06 -48.62
C ILE A 655 5.15 -36.11 -50.12
N ASN A 656 5.89 -35.11 -50.61
CA ASN A 656 6.38 -35.09 -51.98
C ASN A 656 7.82 -35.61 -52.05
N ASN A 657 7.96 -36.89 -52.41
CA ASN A 657 9.23 -37.58 -52.60
C ASN A 657 9.85 -37.40 -53.99
N TYR A 658 9.28 -36.57 -54.88
CA TYR A 658 9.97 -36.16 -56.12
C TYR A 658 11.12 -35.20 -55.80
N LYS A 659 12.25 -35.34 -56.51
CA LYS A 659 13.49 -34.57 -56.22
C LYS A 659 13.45 -33.12 -56.69
N ASN A 660 12.82 -32.86 -57.84
CA ASN A 660 12.90 -31.56 -58.54
C ASN A 660 11.52 -30.97 -58.92
N GLU A 661 10.41 -31.69 -58.69
CA GLU A 661 9.07 -31.28 -59.11
C GLU A 661 8.17 -30.98 -57.91
N SER A 662 7.43 -29.87 -57.98
CA SER A 662 6.35 -29.55 -57.03
C SER A 662 5.02 -30.09 -57.56
N ILE A 663 4.32 -30.88 -56.77
CA ILE A 663 3.05 -31.51 -57.17
C ILE A 663 1.88 -30.69 -56.60
N ARG A 664 0.85 -30.46 -57.42
CA ARG A 664 -0.44 -29.96 -56.92
C ARG A 664 -1.32 -31.15 -56.53
N VAL A 665 -1.57 -31.29 -55.24
CA VAL A 665 -2.59 -32.18 -54.71
C VAL A 665 -3.93 -31.48 -54.85
N MET A 666 -4.77 -31.96 -55.76
CA MET A 666 -6.17 -31.54 -55.85
C MET A 666 -6.97 -32.35 -54.85
N LEU A 667 -7.71 -31.68 -53.97
CA LEU A 667 -8.56 -32.30 -52.95
C LEU A 667 -10.03 -32.04 -53.32
N ARG A 668 -10.91 -33.03 -53.10
CA ARG A 668 -12.36 -32.92 -53.38
C ARG A 668 -13.17 -33.33 -52.17
N TYR A 669 -14.17 -32.52 -51.83
CA TYR A 669 -15.15 -32.81 -50.79
C TYR A 669 -16.52 -32.28 -51.23
N ASN A 670 -17.53 -33.14 -51.32
CA ASN A 670 -18.92 -32.79 -51.69
C ASN A 670 -19.02 -31.78 -52.87
N ASP A 671 -18.42 -32.14 -54.00
CA ASP A 671 -18.31 -31.37 -55.25
C ASP A 671 -17.42 -30.10 -55.24
N LEU A 672 -16.98 -29.59 -54.08
CA LEU A 672 -15.94 -28.55 -54.05
C LEU A 672 -14.56 -29.16 -54.29
N ILE A 673 -13.72 -28.47 -55.08
CA ILE A 673 -12.34 -28.86 -55.35
C ILE A 673 -11.40 -27.72 -54.95
N GLU A 674 -10.49 -28.01 -54.04
CA GLU A 674 -9.39 -27.13 -53.65
C GLU A 674 -8.05 -27.74 -54.08
N ASN A 675 -6.94 -26.99 -53.92
CA ASN A 675 -5.61 -27.50 -54.27
C ASN A 675 -4.54 -27.03 -53.29
N LEU A 676 -3.63 -27.95 -52.97
CA LEU A 676 -2.44 -27.74 -52.15
C LEU A 676 -1.21 -27.98 -53.02
N THR A 677 -0.23 -27.07 -53.03
CA THR A 677 1.04 -27.28 -53.73
C THR A 677 2.10 -27.77 -52.76
N VAL A 678 2.58 -29.00 -52.93
CA VAL A 678 3.63 -29.59 -52.10
C VAL A 678 4.95 -29.52 -52.87
N SER A 679 5.89 -28.73 -52.37
CA SER A 679 7.22 -28.56 -52.98
C SER A 679 8.01 -29.86 -53.03
N ALA A 680 8.95 -29.97 -53.98
CA ALA A 680 9.86 -31.12 -54.10
C ALA A 680 10.61 -31.38 -52.78
N GLN A 681 10.73 -32.66 -52.38
CA GLN A 681 11.38 -33.11 -51.14
C GLN A 681 10.81 -32.43 -49.87
N ASN A 682 9.52 -32.11 -49.86
CA ASN A 682 8.87 -31.44 -48.73
C ASN A 682 7.64 -32.22 -48.24
N THR A 683 7.35 -32.07 -46.95
CA THR A 683 6.11 -32.53 -46.31
C THR A 683 5.28 -31.31 -45.93
N ILE A 684 3.96 -31.38 -46.14
CA ILE A 684 3.03 -30.38 -45.63
C ILE A 684 1.94 -31.08 -44.81
N GLU A 685 1.70 -30.59 -43.60
CA GLU A 685 0.53 -30.94 -42.79
C GLU A 685 -0.66 -30.07 -43.17
N GLN A 686 -1.84 -30.68 -43.32
CA GLN A 686 -3.08 -29.99 -43.68
C GLN A 686 -4.25 -30.58 -42.90
N PHE A 687 -5.07 -29.73 -42.27
CA PHE A 687 -6.32 -30.16 -41.64
C PHE A 687 -7.42 -30.33 -42.69
N LEU A 688 -8.12 -31.47 -42.64
CA LEU A 688 -9.16 -31.87 -43.60
C LEU A 688 -10.35 -32.52 -42.90
N PRO A 689 -11.55 -32.54 -43.53
CA PRO A 689 -12.65 -33.39 -43.11
C PRO A 689 -12.19 -34.85 -42.94
N LYS A 690 -12.59 -35.47 -41.83
CA LYS A 690 -12.11 -36.80 -41.40
C LYS A 690 -12.43 -37.94 -42.39
N SER A 691 -13.46 -37.78 -43.22
CA SER A 691 -13.92 -38.78 -44.17
C SER A 691 -14.61 -38.13 -45.37
N GLY A 692 -14.60 -38.80 -46.52
CA GLY A 692 -15.27 -38.34 -47.74
C GLY A 692 -14.48 -37.30 -48.54
N VAL A 693 -13.21 -37.07 -48.17
CA VAL A 693 -12.26 -36.32 -48.99
C VAL A 693 -11.53 -37.29 -49.91
N GLU A 694 -11.54 -36.99 -51.20
CA GLU A 694 -10.71 -37.66 -52.20
C GLU A 694 -9.57 -36.75 -52.63
N TYR A 695 -8.48 -37.33 -53.10
CA TYR A 695 -7.36 -36.60 -53.68
C TYR A 695 -7.02 -37.10 -55.08
N ARG A 696 -6.39 -36.23 -55.88
CA ARG A 696 -5.62 -36.62 -57.07
C ARG A 696 -4.44 -35.70 -57.29
N LEU A 697 -3.42 -36.21 -57.96
CA LEU A 697 -2.15 -35.51 -58.14
C LEU A 697 -2.06 -34.92 -59.55
N TRP A 698 -1.65 -33.65 -59.63
CA TRP A 698 -1.36 -32.94 -60.86
C TRP A 698 0.13 -32.56 -60.90
N SER A 699 0.79 -32.99 -61.97
CA SER A 699 2.18 -32.65 -62.28
C SER A 699 2.20 -31.38 -63.13
N GLU A 700 2.89 -30.34 -62.64
CA GLU A 700 3.09 -29.12 -63.41
C GLU A 700 4.08 -29.34 -64.57
N ASP A 701 5.09 -30.21 -64.41
CA ASP A 701 6.08 -30.44 -65.46
C ASP A 701 5.49 -31.28 -66.62
N LEU A 702 4.61 -32.24 -66.32
CA LEU A 702 3.93 -33.06 -67.33
C LEU A 702 2.59 -32.48 -67.81
N GLN A 703 2.13 -31.35 -67.22
CA GLN A 703 0.84 -30.70 -67.51
C GLN A 703 -0.36 -31.68 -67.54
N ARG A 704 -0.36 -32.67 -66.64
CA ARG A 704 -1.40 -33.71 -66.57
C ARG A 704 -1.60 -34.25 -65.16
N TYR A 705 -2.77 -34.86 -64.95
CA TYR A 705 -3.03 -35.67 -63.77
C TYR A 705 -2.18 -36.94 -63.83
N ILE A 706 -1.46 -37.23 -62.74
CA ILE A 706 -0.64 -38.45 -62.58
C ILE A 706 -1.32 -39.50 -61.70
N SER A 707 -2.47 -39.17 -61.10
CA SER A 707 -3.38 -40.12 -60.47
C SER A 707 -4.85 -39.82 -60.81
N ASN A 708 -5.71 -40.83 -60.64
CA ASN A 708 -7.15 -40.63 -60.58
C ASN A 708 -7.58 -40.13 -59.19
N TRP A 709 -8.84 -39.69 -59.07
CA TRP A 709 -9.47 -39.48 -57.77
C TRP A 709 -9.45 -40.78 -56.96
N THR A 710 -8.95 -40.70 -55.73
CA THR A 710 -8.80 -41.81 -54.79
C THR A 710 -9.13 -41.29 -53.40
N ASP A 711 -9.77 -42.11 -52.56
CA ASP A 711 -9.99 -41.77 -51.15
C ASP A 711 -8.66 -41.54 -50.41
N LEU A 712 -8.67 -40.67 -49.39
CA LEU A 712 -7.52 -40.51 -48.52
C LEU A 712 -7.21 -41.80 -47.70
N PRO A 713 -5.93 -42.18 -47.52
CA PRO A 713 -5.55 -43.47 -46.94
C PRO A 713 -5.69 -43.52 -45.40
N GLU A 714 -6.07 -44.68 -44.85
CA GLU A 714 -6.36 -44.84 -43.40
C GLU A 714 -5.20 -44.46 -42.45
N ASN A 715 -3.95 -44.46 -42.93
CA ASN A 715 -2.76 -44.11 -42.16
C ASN A 715 -2.51 -42.60 -42.00
N ARG A 716 -3.35 -41.73 -42.59
CA ARG A 716 -3.25 -40.25 -42.54
C ARG A 716 -2.07 -39.62 -43.28
N THR A 717 -1.34 -40.40 -44.07
CA THR A 717 -0.17 -39.93 -44.83
C THR A 717 -0.32 -40.26 -46.31
N VAL A 718 -0.36 -39.22 -47.14
CA VAL A 718 -0.41 -39.28 -48.60
C VAL A 718 1.01 -39.09 -49.14
N ASP A 719 1.71 -40.21 -49.35
CA ASP A 719 3.06 -40.26 -49.93
C ASP A 719 2.97 -40.37 -51.46
N PHE A 720 3.72 -39.54 -52.18
CA PHE A 720 3.83 -39.59 -53.63
C PHE A 720 5.22 -39.19 -54.14
N GLY A 721 5.66 -39.89 -55.18
CA GLY A 721 7.01 -39.83 -55.71
C GLY A 721 7.81 -41.08 -55.30
N PHE A 722 8.49 -41.70 -56.26
CA PHE A 722 9.34 -42.87 -56.00
C PHE A 722 10.81 -42.46 -56.09
N PHE A 723 11.59 -42.76 -55.04
CA PHE A 723 13.01 -42.38 -54.97
C PHE A 723 13.91 -43.02 -56.05
N GLU A 724 13.44 -44.04 -56.77
CA GLU A 724 14.25 -44.89 -57.66
C GLU A 724 13.83 -44.94 -59.14
N THR A 725 12.86 -44.15 -59.60
CA THR A 725 12.56 -44.05 -61.05
C THR A 725 12.40 -42.60 -61.50
N ASP A 726 13.33 -42.15 -62.35
CA ASP A 726 13.16 -40.95 -63.15
C ASP A 726 11.86 -41.05 -63.97
N VAL A 727 11.11 -39.95 -64.02
CA VAL A 727 9.86 -39.86 -64.80
C VAL A 727 10.15 -40.19 -66.28
N PRO A 728 9.33 -41.02 -66.96
CA PRO A 728 9.59 -41.41 -68.34
C PRO A 728 9.74 -40.19 -69.27
N TYR A 729 10.96 -40.00 -69.76
CA TYR A 729 11.35 -38.88 -70.60
C TYR A 729 10.82 -39.07 -72.03
N ASP A 730 9.74 -38.35 -72.37
CA ASP A 730 9.27 -38.19 -73.76
C ASP A 730 9.58 -36.75 -74.22
N PRO A 731 10.61 -36.54 -75.06
CA PRO A 731 11.07 -35.19 -75.38
C PRO A 731 10.31 -34.56 -76.55
N GLU A 732 9.31 -33.73 -76.25
CA GLU A 732 9.00 -32.60 -77.14
C GLU A 732 10.00 -31.44 -76.92
N PRO A 733 10.43 -30.74 -77.99
CA PRO A 733 11.59 -29.85 -77.92
C PRO A 733 11.29 -28.49 -77.29
N LEU A 734 11.75 -28.30 -76.04
CA LEU A 734 11.69 -27.03 -75.32
C LEU A 734 12.56 -25.94 -75.98
N MET A 735 11.90 -24.97 -76.61
CA MET A 735 12.46 -23.78 -77.25
C MET A 735 12.94 -22.71 -76.24
N THR A 736 13.89 -23.03 -75.34
CA THR A 736 14.52 -22.02 -74.46
C THR A 736 15.96 -22.39 -74.05
N THR A 737 16.95 -21.94 -74.83
CA THR A 737 18.31 -21.65 -74.29
C THR A 737 19.17 -20.72 -75.15
N ASN A 738 18.85 -20.58 -76.44
CA ASN A 738 19.62 -19.71 -77.36
C ASN A 738 19.82 -18.28 -76.85
N THR A 739 18.86 -17.68 -76.13
CA THR A 739 18.96 -16.31 -75.62
C THR A 739 20.01 -16.15 -74.51
N ILE A 740 20.12 -17.14 -73.61
CA ILE A 740 21.11 -17.12 -72.51
C ILE A 740 22.50 -17.40 -73.07
N THR A 741 22.64 -18.38 -73.96
CA THR A 741 23.91 -18.67 -74.63
C THR A 741 24.39 -17.49 -75.48
N LEU A 742 23.49 -16.81 -76.19
CA LEU A 742 23.80 -15.60 -76.96
C LEU A 742 24.21 -14.43 -76.05
N ALA A 743 23.55 -14.23 -74.91
CA ALA A 743 23.94 -13.22 -73.92
C ALA A 743 25.35 -13.46 -73.37
N ILE A 744 25.69 -14.72 -73.04
CA ILE A 744 27.04 -15.10 -72.59
C ILE A 744 28.08 -14.86 -73.70
N ILE A 745 27.79 -15.23 -74.95
CA ILE A 745 28.69 -14.99 -76.10
C ILE A 745 28.93 -13.50 -76.32
N ILE A 746 27.88 -12.67 -76.26
CA ILE A 746 27.99 -11.20 -76.38
C ILE A 746 28.85 -10.64 -75.24
N MET A 747 28.64 -11.09 -74.00
CA MET A 747 29.41 -10.65 -72.84
C MET A 747 30.91 -10.97 -73.00
N ILE A 748 31.25 -12.18 -73.45
CA ILE A 748 32.63 -12.60 -73.74
C ILE A 748 33.25 -11.74 -74.87
N ALA A 749 32.50 -11.46 -75.94
CA ALA A 749 32.97 -10.63 -77.05
C ALA A 749 33.27 -9.18 -76.62
N VAL A 750 32.42 -8.59 -75.78
CA VAL A 750 32.65 -7.26 -75.19
C VAL A 750 33.90 -7.27 -74.31
N PHE A 751 34.06 -8.28 -73.45
CA PHE A 751 35.22 -8.40 -72.56
C PHE A 751 36.54 -8.53 -73.35
N TYR A 752 36.54 -9.34 -74.41
CA TYR A 752 37.68 -9.51 -75.30
C TYR A 752 38.05 -8.21 -76.03
N SER A 753 37.04 -7.45 -76.49
CA SER A 753 37.24 -6.14 -77.14
C SER A 753 37.88 -5.12 -76.18
N ILE A 754 37.41 -5.06 -74.93
CA ILE A 754 37.97 -4.19 -73.88
C ILE A 754 39.43 -4.55 -73.58
N ILE A 755 39.74 -5.85 -73.39
CA ILE A 755 41.12 -6.31 -73.17
C ILE A 755 42.03 -5.95 -74.35
N THR A 756 41.54 -6.15 -75.58
CA THR A 756 42.30 -5.85 -76.80
C THR A 756 42.58 -4.34 -76.92
N HIS A 757 41.58 -3.50 -76.64
CA HIS A 757 41.73 -2.04 -76.65
C HIS A 757 42.71 -1.56 -75.56
N LEU A 758 42.60 -2.08 -74.34
CA LEU A 758 43.53 -1.79 -73.24
C LEU A 758 44.97 -2.21 -73.57
N TYR A 759 45.15 -3.41 -74.14
CA TYR A 759 46.45 -3.88 -74.60
C TYR A 759 47.06 -2.95 -75.67
N TYR A 760 46.25 -2.50 -76.63
CA TYR A 760 46.71 -1.57 -77.65
C TYR A 760 47.13 -0.21 -77.05
N ARG A 761 46.32 0.37 -76.16
CA ARG A 761 46.65 1.60 -75.41
C ARG A 761 47.91 1.45 -74.54
N MET A 762 48.11 0.29 -73.91
CA MET A 762 49.33 0.00 -73.15
C MET A 762 50.57 -0.14 -74.05
N ARG A 763 50.41 -0.71 -75.25
CA ARG A 763 51.50 -0.83 -76.24
C ARG A 763 51.90 0.52 -76.81
N GLU A 764 50.92 1.39 -77.09
CA GLU A 764 51.14 2.77 -77.52
C GLU A 764 51.86 3.58 -76.44
N LYS A 765 51.38 3.55 -75.19
CA LYS A 765 52.07 4.18 -74.05
C LYS A 765 53.48 3.62 -73.82
N ARG A 766 53.71 2.32 -74.04
CA ARG A 766 55.07 1.74 -74.00
C ARG A 766 55.98 2.36 -75.06
N ASN A 767 55.49 2.64 -76.26
CA ASN A 767 56.29 3.20 -77.36
C ASN A 767 56.63 4.70 -77.17
N LEU A 768 55.91 5.40 -76.30
CA LEU A 768 56.21 6.78 -75.89
C LEU A 768 57.30 6.89 -74.79
N ILE A 769 57.81 5.77 -74.27
CA ILE A 769 58.91 5.76 -73.30
C ILE A 769 60.26 5.88 -74.04
N PRO A 770 61.08 6.93 -73.80
CA PRO A 770 62.40 7.07 -74.43
C PRO A 770 63.30 5.85 -74.20
N LYS A 771 64.11 5.50 -75.21
CA LYS A 771 64.99 4.30 -75.16
C LYS A 771 65.93 4.29 -73.94
N ASP A 772 66.41 5.45 -73.49
CA ASP A 772 67.29 5.55 -72.32
C ASP A 772 66.63 5.09 -71.00
N THR A 773 65.34 5.35 -70.83
CA THR A 773 64.61 4.93 -69.62
C THR A 773 64.48 3.41 -69.53
N ARG A 774 64.35 2.72 -70.68
CA ARG A 774 64.36 1.24 -70.74
C ARG A 774 65.74 0.65 -70.47
N SER A 775 66.82 1.35 -70.82
CA SER A 775 68.20 0.92 -70.55
C SER A 775 68.51 0.91 -69.04
N ARG A 776 68.17 2.02 -68.34
CA ARG A 776 68.44 2.15 -66.89
C ARG A 776 67.72 1.11 -66.03
N TYR A 777 66.51 0.71 -66.40
CA TYR A 777 65.75 -0.31 -65.65
C TYR A 777 66.31 -1.74 -65.83
N ARG A 778 66.96 -2.04 -66.97
CA ARG A 778 67.51 -3.37 -67.25
C ARG A 778 68.85 -3.60 -66.52
N ASN A 779 69.65 -2.56 -66.33
CA ASN A 779 70.93 -2.65 -65.61
C ASN A 779 70.79 -2.73 -64.08
N LYS A 780 69.64 -2.35 -63.51
CA LYS A 780 69.43 -2.41 -62.04
C LYS A 780 69.08 -3.81 -61.50
N LYS A 781 68.81 -4.79 -62.38
CA LYS A 781 68.44 -6.18 -62.00
C LYS A 781 69.61 -7.18 -62.02
N ASN A 782 70.81 -6.76 -62.44
CA ASN A 782 71.99 -7.62 -62.64
C ASN A 782 73.17 -7.33 -61.68
N LYS A 783 72.96 -6.65 -60.56
CA LYS A 783 73.92 -6.65 -59.44
C LYS A 783 73.34 -7.45 -58.29
N GLY A 784 73.81 -8.69 -58.13
CA GLY A 784 73.52 -9.51 -56.97
C GLY A 784 74.13 -8.87 -55.72
N GLY A 785 73.28 -8.46 -54.79
CA GLY A 785 73.67 -8.18 -53.41
C GLY A 785 73.59 -9.48 -52.62
N VAL A 786 74.70 -9.88 -52.01
CA VAL A 786 74.81 -11.08 -51.19
C VAL A 786 73.96 -10.91 -49.92
N TYR A 787 73.28 -11.98 -49.50
CA TYR A 787 72.65 -12.07 -48.18
C TYR A 787 73.74 -12.00 -47.10
N ASP A 788 73.58 -11.13 -46.12
CA ASP A 788 74.27 -11.27 -44.85
C ASP A 788 73.27 -11.58 -43.74
N ILE A 789 73.68 -12.41 -42.78
CA ILE A 789 72.82 -13.09 -41.82
C ILE A 789 73.43 -12.97 -40.42
N ARG A 790 72.58 -12.61 -39.44
CA ARG A 790 72.81 -12.58 -37.97
C ARG A 790 73.58 -11.38 -37.39
N PRO A 791 73.44 -11.13 -36.07
CA PRO A 791 72.53 -11.77 -35.10
C PRO A 791 71.09 -11.25 -35.18
#